data_AF-A0A1X9LL03-F1
#
_entry.id   AF-A0A1X9LL03-F1
#
_cell.length_a   1.000
_cell.length_b   1.000
_cell.length_c   1.000
_cell.angle_alpha   90.00
_cell.angle_beta   90.00
_cell.angle_gamma   90.00
#
_symmetry.space_group_name_H-M   'P 1'
#
loop_
_entity.id
_entity.type
_entity.pdbx_description
1 polymer ?
#
loop_
_entity_poly.entity_id
_entity_poly.type
_entity_poly.pdbx_seq_one_letter_code
_entity_poly.pdbx_strand_id
1 'polypeptide(L)'
;MGARWRGSSSSELARTAQWSHTTIVRDELARRASRGRLDYAGLLDALAAGPVDLDRGSGVALAESVERQARDERDHLAASQLFRSSVTRGEVVLLDPEAQSAMISALLGSGHHDDAAGMLTLLHGVPVEELRQIAADVLNPWTRPDGGDDARWRAAFSSVFTEAGYDAPELEGDAGRHPFDRLRSPELPSVSGPDDPLVSVVMTCHRPGVEAFTAVASVLAQTWQRLELIIVDDGSPADYKRTLAALGRLDPRIRILHRSTNAGTYTCRNLALRAARGEFVTTHDSDDWMHPRRLETQVRHLQQTPDAPSNSTHALRITDELSFTQPRGYLVRLCEPSLMFRRRLIADRVGAFDAVRKGADTEFRRRIGAVFDRPSDILLPGVPLTLQRWRSASLTGEEIGPRWLSPSRIAYASAYASWHRAIAAGTADPRSERTSAARPFPAPADILSSEVAEIVPPVLDPQVDLLFVVDLVERIGDARSFDRLAHRIRQEVRSGRRVGVAHAWSAGPEPLLPLHYVPAMQALFDDGVATLVLTGAEAGAGVAYVIDAATLQDPADQPWRIGRIVRARSIPRPLRLSSSPGVESRADDRVSPRALYADRGEAGELEAVAAVVERLCSRYPDVDPGRVRDLVTAEHAALAGHRIRSYVPRLVEHQASSALRAETRAPLPDRTLQAPM
;
A
#
# COMPACT_ATOMS: atom_id res chain seq x y z
N MET A 1 21.22 -16.69 23.54
CA MET A 1 20.56 -15.97 22.42
C MET A 1 21.50 -15.13 21.56
N GLY A 2 22.53 -14.45 22.10
CA GLY A 2 23.41 -13.53 21.36
C GLY A 2 24.35 -14.09 20.27
N ALA A 3 24.15 -15.32 19.76
CA ALA A 3 24.89 -15.86 18.62
C ALA A 3 24.10 -15.79 17.29
N ARG A 4 22.79 -15.52 17.35
CA ARG A 4 21.85 -15.66 16.22
C ARG A 4 21.91 -14.52 15.19
N TRP A 5 22.39 -13.35 15.61
CA TRP A 5 22.26 -12.09 14.85
C TRP A 5 23.59 -11.38 14.59
N ARG A 6 24.72 -12.08 14.80
CA ARG A 6 26.07 -11.48 14.81
C ARG A 6 26.53 -10.91 13.46
N GLY A 7 25.79 -11.13 12.37
CA GLY A 7 26.10 -10.61 11.05
C GLY A 7 25.14 -9.54 10.50
N SER A 8 24.04 -9.23 11.20
CA SER A 8 23.05 -8.24 10.75
C SER A 8 23.21 -6.91 11.49
N SER A 9 23.14 -5.80 10.77
CA SER A 9 23.09 -4.46 11.36
C SER A 9 21.78 -4.22 12.12
N SER A 10 21.77 -3.25 13.05
CA SER A 10 20.56 -2.88 13.78
C SER A 10 19.45 -2.38 12.85
N SER A 11 19.81 -1.65 11.79
CA SER A 11 18.85 -1.19 10.76
C SER A 11 18.21 -2.36 9.98
N GLU A 12 18.99 -3.39 9.63
CA GLU A 12 18.43 -4.59 8.96
C GLU A 12 17.49 -5.36 9.88
N LEU A 13 17.83 -5.47 11.17
CA LEU A 13 16.96 -6.12 12.16
C LEU A 13 15.66 -5.35 12.35
N ALA A 14 15.71 -4.03 12.50
CA ALA A 14 14.53 -3.18 12.62
C ALA A 14 13.63 -3.26 11.39
N ARG A 15 14.20 -3.19 10.18
CA ARG A 15 13.44 -3.38 8.94
C ARG A 15 12.81 -4.76 8.84
N THR A 16 13.53 -5.81 9.22
CA THR A 16 12.99 -7.17 9.27
C THR A 16 11.85 -7.27 10.29
N ALA A 17 11.95 -6.57 11.42
CA ALA A 17 10.87 -6.44 12.42
C ALA A 17 9.59 -5.90 11.80
N GLN A 18 9.72 -4.84 11.01
CA GLN A 18 8.61 -4.17 10.36
C GLN A 18 7.96 -5.11 9.33
N TRP A 19 8.73 -5.74 8.45
CA TRP A 19 8.24 -6.70 7.44
C TRP A 19 7.59 -7.96 8.02
N SER A 20 8.09 -8.46 9.13
CA SER A 20 7.54 -9.65 9.80
C SER A 20 6.52 -9.32 10.89
N HIS A 21 6.35 -8.04 11.23
CA HIS A 21 5.57 -7.56 12.37
C HIS A 21 5.93 -8.25 13.69
N THR A 22 7.19 -8.69 13.82
CA THR A 22 7.69 -9.34 15.03
C THR A 22 8.23 -8.29 16.01
N THR A 23 7.98 -8.53 17.29
CA THR A 23 8.54 -7.74 18.40
C THR A 23 9.81 -8.37 18.97
N ILE A 24 10.16 -9.60 18.56
CA ILE A 24 11.28 -10.36 19.14
C ILE A 24 12.62 -9.63 19.03
N VAL A 25 12.82 -8.88 17.95
CA VAL A 25 14.08 -8.19 17.71
C VAL A 25 14.23 -6.95 18.60
N ARG A 26 13.14 -6.44 19.21
CA ARG A 26 13.20 -5.30 20.13
C ARG A 26 14.18 -5.56 21.26
N ASP A 27 14.22 -6.80 21.72
CA ASP A 27 15.03 -7.23 22.85
C ASP A 27 16.53 -7.29 22.51
N GLU A 28 16.86 -7.73 21.30
CA GLU A 28 18.22 -7.66 20.75
C GLU A 28 18.63 -6.20 20.45
N LEU A 29 17.74 -5.40 19.86
CA LEU A 29 17.99 -3.99 19.57
C LEU A 29 18.19 -3.17 20.86
N ALA A 30 17.41 -3.44 21.91
CA ALA A 30 17.56 -2.82 23.22
C ALA A 30 18.90 -3.17 23.86
N ARG A 31 19.33 -4.43 23.77
CA ARG A 31 20.67 -4.84 24.20
C ARG A 31 21.76 -4.13 23.39
N ARG A 32 21.62 -3.97 22.08
CA ARG A 32 22.61 -3.21 21.28
C ARG A 32 22.63 -1.74 21.65
N ALA A 33 21.47 -1.10 21.75
CA ALA A 33 21.32 0.30 22.12
C ALA A 33 21.92 0.58 23.51
N SER A 34 21.67 -0.30 24.47
CA SER A 34 22.18 -0.19 25.85
C SER A 34 23.61 -0.72 26.03
N ARG A 35 24.29 -1.15 24.96
CA ARG A 35 25.64 -1.77 24.99
C ARG A 35 25.71 -3.02 25.87
N GLY A 36 24.65 -3.81 25.86
CA GLY A 36 24.50 -5.11 26.51
C GLY A 36 23.88 -5.05 27.91
N ARG A 37 23.47 -3.87 28.39
CA ARG A 37 23.04 -3.66 29.78
C ARG A 37 21.58 -4.04 30.03
N LEU A 38 20.69 -3.73 29.10
CA LEU A 38 19.24 -3.79 29.29
C LEU A 38 18.58 -4.54 28.12
N ASP A 39 17.60 -5.37 28.44
CA ASP A 39 16.61 -5.87 27.49
C ASP A 39 15.54 -4.80 27.22
N TYR A 40 14.50 -5.12 26.44
CA TYR A 40 13.53 -4.10 26.05
C TYR A 40 12.72 -3.58 27.25
N ALA A 41 12.22 -4.47 28.11
CA ALA A 41 11.45 -4.09 29.29
C ALA A 41 12.30 -3.25 30.27
N GLY A 42 13.51 -3.70 30.61
CA GLY A 42 14.41 -2.97 31.50
C GLY A 42 14.86 -1.64 30.91
N LEU A 43 14.93 -1.51 29.58
CA LEU A 43 15.21 -0.22 28.93
C LEU A 43 14.04 0.75 29.07
N LEU A 44 12.79 0.30 28.93
CA LEU A 44 11.62 1.15 29.16
C LEU A 44 11.53 1.64 30.61
N ASP A 45 11.78 0.75 31.58
CA ASP A 45 11.83 1.11 33.00
C ASP A 45 12.92 2.17 33.27
N ALA A 46 14.10 2.01 32.67
CA ALA A 46 15.19 2.96 32.79
C ALA A 46 14.85 4.33 32.17
N LEU A 47 14.22 4.33 30.99
CA LEU A 47 13.77 5.56 30.31
C LEU A 47 12.68 6.30 31.10
N ALA A 48 11.79 5.56 31.77
CA ALA A 48 10.78 6.14 32.66
C ALA A 48 11.40 6.78 33.90
N ALA A 49 12.55 6.27 34.38
CA ALA A 49 13.28 6.83 35.51
C ALA A 49 14.15 8.05 35.14
N GLY A 50 14.52 8.20 33.87
CA GLY A 50 15.28 9.36 33.39
C GLY A 50 16.03 9.10 32.07
N PRO A 51 16.81 10.08 31.60
CA PRO A 51 17.57 9.95 30.35
C PRO A 51 18.56 8.78 30.40
N VAL A 52 18.58 7.96 29.34
CA VAL A 52 19.52 6.84 29.19
C VAL A 52 20.43 7.12 28.00
N ASP A 53 21.75 7.03 28.18
CA ASP A 53 22.68 7.12 27.04
C ASP A 53 22.62 5.83 26.20
N LEU A 54 22.20 5.97 24.95
CA LEU A 54 22.03 4.89 23.98
C LEU A 54 22.99 5.02 22.79
N ASP A 55 23.42 3.88 22.24
CA ASP A 55 24.03 3.85 20.91
C ASP A 55 23.02 4.37 19.88
N ARG A 56 23.35 5.50 19.24
CA ARG A 56 22.49 6.19 18.27
C ARG A 56 21.91 5.26 17.21
N GLY A 57 22.76 4.46 16.54
CA GLY A 57 22.33 3.64 15.41
C GLY A 57 21.33 2.56 15.83
N SER A 58 21.58 1.90 16.97
CA SER A 58 20.71 0.84 17.49
C SER A 58 19.47 1.39 18.20
N GLY A 59 19.60 2.52 18.89
CA GLY A 59 18.50 3.21 19.56
C GLY A 59 17.48 3.80 18.57
N VAL A 60 17.94 4.44 17.49
CA VAL A 60 17.08 4.89 16.38
C VAL A 60 16.37 3.70 15.73
N ALA A 61 17.11 2.62 15.41
CA ALA A 61 16.52 1.42 14.81
C ALA A 61 15.44 0.78 15.72
N LEU A 62 15.65 0.78 17.04
CA LEU A 62 14.64 0.34 18.00
C LEU A 62 13.42 1.27 18.00
N ALA A 63 13.64 2.58 18.11
CA ALA A 63 12.58 3.59 18.14
C ALA A 63 11.68 3.51 16.89
N GLU A 64 12.30 3.41 15.72
CA GLU A 64 11.65 3.22 14.42
C GLU A 64 10.80 1.94 14.34
N SER A 65 11.29 0.85 14.95
CA SER A 65 10.55 -0.42 15.00
C SER A 65 9.36 -0.34 15.95
N VAL A 66 9.49 0.38 17.07
CA VAL A 66 8.39 0.58 18.03
C VAL A 66 7.33 1.47 17.41
N GLU A 67 7.70 2.63 16.86
CA GLU A 67 6.74 3.59 16.28
C GLU A 67 5.96 2.99 15.11
N ARG A 68 6.62 2.32 14.17
CA ARG A 68 5.92 1.72 13.00
C ARG A 68 4.99 0.55 13.38
N GLN A 69 5.12 0.03 14.59
CA GLN A 69 4.27 -1.03 15.14
C GLN A 69 3.38 -0.53 16.29
N ALA A 70 3.33 0.79 16.53
CA ALA A 70 2.62 1.38 17.65
C ALA A 70 1.11 1.12 17.54
N ARG A 71 0.50 0.79 18.68
CA ARG A 71 -0.93 0.48 18.78
C ARG A 71 -1.69 1.50 19.62
N ASP A 72 -0.99 2.13 20.54
CA ASP A 72 -1.56 3.07 21.49
C ASP A 72 -0.52 4.14 21.87
N GLU A 73 -0.97 5.09 22.68
CA GLU A 73 -0.16 6.20 23.19
C GLU A 73 1.10 5.74 23.94
N ARG A 74 1.10 4.55 24.57
CA ARG A 74 2.27 4.04 25.31
C ARG A 74 3.39 3.62 24.37
N ASP A 75 3.04 3.00 23.24
CA ASP A 75 4.02 2.67 22.21
C ASP A 75 4.65 3.94 21.61
N HIS A 76 3.83 4.96 21.30
CA HIS A 76 4.32 6.25 20.82
C HIS A 76 5.23 6.94 21.85
N LEU A 77 4.84 6.91 23.13
CA LEU A 77 5.65 7.45 24.21
C LEU A 77 7.00 6.73 24.31
N ALA A 78 7.00 5.40 24.29
CA ALA A 78 8.22 4.60 24.29
C ALA A 78 9.13 4.93 23.10
N ALA A 79 8.58 5.01 21.88
CA ALA A 79 9.33 5.40 20.69
C ALA A 79 9.92 6.81 20.81
N SER A 80 9.14 7.78 21.31
CA SER A 80 9.59 9.17 21.47
C SER A 80 10.75 9.28 22.48
N GLN A 81 10.68 8.54 23.59
CA GLN A 81 11.74 8.50 24.60
C GLN A 81 13.01 7.84 24.07
N LEU A 82 12.87 6.78 23.27
CA LEU A 82 13.98 6.13 22.60
C LEU A 82 14.68 7.06 21.60
N PHE A 83 13.93 7.78 20.76
CA PHE A 83 14.51 8.78 19.85
C PHE A 83 15.26 9.87 20.63
N ARG A 84 14.62 10.48 21.63
CA ARG A 84 15.21 11.56 22.44
C ARG A 84 16.44 11.13 23.24
N SER A 85 16.56 9.84 23.53
CA SER A 85 17.73 9.24 24.21
C SER A 85 18.83 8.78 23.24
N SER A 86 18.53 8.73 21.94
CA SER A 86 19.45 8.25 20.90
C SER A 86 20.04 9.37 20.04
N VAL A 87 19.34 10.50 19.94
CA VAL A 87 19.77 11.67 19.16
C VAL A 87 19.53 12.97 19.92
N THR A 88 20.51 13.87 19.88
CA THR A 88 20.32 15.24 20.32
C THR A 88 19.53 16.04 19.27
N ARG A 89 18.95 17.17 19.68
CA ARG A 89 18.17 18.04 18.78
C ARG A 89 18.96 18.47 17.53
N GLY A 90 20.26 18.74 17.65
CA GLY A 90 21.11 19.12 16.51
C GLY A 90 21.48 17.97 15.59
N GLU A 91 21.31 16.72 16.03
CA GLU A 91 21.65 15.52 15.26
C GLU A 91 20.48 14.98 14.44
N VAL A 92 19.28 15.55 14.57
CA VAL A 92 18.08 15.14 13.81
C VAL A 92 18.34 15.21 12.30
N VAL A 93 19.11 16.21 11.84
CA VAL A 93 19.51 16.37 10.43
C VAL A 93 20.38 15.21 9.90
N LEU A 94 20.99 14.42 10.80
CA LEU A 94 21.82 13.27 10.45
C LEU A 94 20.98 11.98 10.29
N LEU A 95 19.71 12.00 10.71
CA LEU A 95 18.77 10.92 10.46
C LEU A 95 18.33 10.95 9.00
N ASP A 96 18.07 9.78 8.43
CA ASP A 96 17.37 9.73 7.14
C ASP A 96 15.93 10.29 7.28
N PRO A 97 15.31 10.76 6.18
CA PRO A 97 13.99 11.37 6.24
C PRO A 97 12.92 10.48 6.87
N GLU A 98 12.95 9.15 6.68
CA GLU A 98 11.94 8.27 7.28
C GLU A 98 12.07 8.21 8.81
N ALA A 99 13.31 8.16 9.31
CA ALA A 99 13.58 8.20 10.75
C ALA A 99 13.19 9.55 11.37
N GLN A 100 13.41 10.67 10.64
CA GLN A 100 12.95 11.99 11.07
C GLN A 100 11.42 12.03 11.21
N SER A 101 10.70 11.50 10.23
CA SER A 101 9.23 11.47 10.23
C SER A 101 8.66 10.53 11.27
N ALA A 102 9.28 9.37 11.49
CA ALA A 102 8.93 8.46 12.58
C ALA A 102 9.12 9.13 13.96
N MET A 103 10.16 9.93 14.13
CA MET A 103 10.38 10.68 15.37
C MET A 103 9.27 11.72 15.61
N ILE A 104 8.88 12.48 14.58
CA ILE A 104 7.78 13.44 14.70
C ILE A 104 6.45 12.73 14.96
N SER A 105 6.18 11.63 14.25
CA SER A 105 5.02 10.77 14.49
C SER A 105 4.96 10.36 15.97
N ALA A 106 6.06 9.82 16.53
CA ALA A 106 6.12 9.40 17.92
C ALA A 106 5.84 10.53 18.92
N LEU A 107 6.33 11.75 18.65
CA LEU A 107 6.05 12.93 19.48
C LEU A 107 4.57 13.32 19.43
N LEU A 108 3.98 13.37 18.24
CA LEU A 108 2.56 13.69 18.06
C LEU A 108 1.65 12.63 18.70
N GLY A 109 1.95 11.34 18.48
CA GLY A 109 1.20 10.22 19.04
C GLY A 109 1.31 10.08 20.56
N SER A 110 2.29 10.75 21.18
CA SER A 110 2.46 10.82 22.64
C SER A 110 2.08 12.18 23.24
N GLY A 111 1.40 13.05 22.47
CA GLY A 111 0.92 14.35 22.93
C GLY A 111 1.98 15.45 23.05
N HIS A 112 3.22 15.21 22.62
CA HIS A 112 4.34 16.16 22.69
C HIS A 112 4.38 17.11 21.46
N HIS A 113 3.27 17.80 21.19
CA HIS A 113 3.13 18.63 19.99
C HIS A 113 4.11 19.82 19.95
N ASP A 114 4.47 20.40 21.10
CA ASP A 114 5.40 21.53 21.16
C ASP A 114 6.84 21.11 20.86
N ASP A 115 7.23 19.90 21.28
CA ASP A 115 8.50 19.30 20.91
C ASP A 115 8.55 19.05 19.40
N ALA A 116 7.47 18.48 18.83
CA ALA A 116 7.34 18.28 17.38
C ALA A 116 7.41 19.62 16.61
N ALA A 117 6.73 20.66 17.09
CA ALA A 117 6.78 22.01 16.53
C ALA A 117 8.21 22.58 16.53
N GLY A 118 8.94 22.39 17.64
CA GLY A 118 10.34 22.79 17.76
C GLY A 118 11.29 22.06 16.82
N MET A 119 10.89 20.90 16.29
CA MET A 119 11.70 20.10 15.38
C MET A 119 11.43 20.36 13.90
N LEU A 120 10.29 20.97 13.54
CA LEU A 120 9.92 21.25 12.14
C LEU A 120 11.02 21.95 11.34
N THR A 121 11.71 22.92 11.93
CA THR A 121 12.79 23.68 11.27
C THR A 121 14.10 22.92 11.12
N LEU A 122 14.21 21.76 11.75
CA LEU A 122 15.39 20.89 11.73
C LEU A 122 15.22 19.72 10.76
N LEU A 123 14.00 19.50 10.26
CA LEU A 123 13.72 18.47 9.28
C LEU A 123 14.42 18.79 7.96
N HIS A 124 15.12 17.81 7.41
CA HIS A 124 15.91 17.97 6.19
C HIS A 124 15.75 16.76 5.29
N GLY A 125 15.45 17.01 4.00
CA GLY A 125 15.22 15.97 3.00
C GLY A 125 13.84 15.29 3.11
N VAL A 126 12.99 15.73 4.05
CA VAL A 126 11.57 15.33 4.11
C VAL A 126 10.82 16.02 2.98
N PRO A 127 10.02 15.29 2.17
CA PRO A 127 9.21 15.86 1.09
C PRO A 127 8.32 17.01 1.56
N VAL A 128 8.14 18.03 0.72
CA VAL A 128 7.38 19.24 1.08
C VAL A 128 5.90 18.93 1.37
N GLU A 129 5.32 17.97 0.66
CA GLU A 129 3.94 17.51 0.86
C GLU A 129 3.77 16.89 2.25
N GLU A 130 4.79 16.18 2.72
CA GLU A 130 4.82 15.57 4.04
C GLU A 130 5.06 16.64 5.12
N LEU A 131 5.95 17.60 4.89
CA LEU A 131 6.14 18.73 5.81
C LEU A 131 4.83 19.52 6.04
N ARG A 132 4.01 19.72 4.99
CA ARG A 132 2.70 20.36 5.10
C ARG A 132 1.74 19.55 5.98
N GLN A 133 1.71 18.23 5.82
CA GLN A 133 0.91 17.33 6.64
C GLN A 133 1.37 17.34 8.11
N ILE A 134 2.68 17.27 8.36
CA ILE A 134 3.25 17.37 9.71
C ILE A 134 2.90 18.73 10.34
N ALA A 135 3.04 19.83 9.60
CA ALA A 135 2.71 21.15 10.09
C ALA A 135 1.22 21.29 10.47
N ALA A 136 0.31 20.68 9.70
CA ALA A 136 -1.10 20.60 10.06
C ALA A 136 -1.30 19.79 11.35
N ASP A 137 -0.70 18.62 11.49
CA ASP A 137 -0.85 17.77 12.68
C ASP A 137 -0.26 18.38 13.96
N VAL A 138 0.86 19.10 13.85
CA VAL A 138 1.47 19.85 14.97
C VAL A 138 0.49 20.87 15.55
N LEU A 139 -0.34 21.48 14.70
CA LEU A 139 -1.31 22.50 15.06
C LEU A 139 -2.71 21.95 15.36
N ASN A 140 -2.93 20.64 15.20
CA ASN A 140 -4.26 20.05 15.21
C ASN A 140 -4.98 20.21 16.56
N PRO A 141 -6.10 20.96 16.62
CA PRO A 141 -6.80 21.28 17.87
C PRO A 141 -7.51 20.07 18.50
N TRP A 142 -7.74 18.99 17.74
CA TRP A 142 -8.40 17.76 18.24
C TRP A 142 -7.44 16.74 18.83
N THR A 143 -6.15 16.84 18.55
CA THR A 143 -5.12 15.95 19.10
C THR A 143 -4.25 16.65 20.15
N ARG A 144 -4.17 17.99 20.11
CA ARG A 144 -3.47 18.77 21.13
C ARG A 144 -4.23 18.79 22.47
N PRO A 145 -3.55 18.57 23.61
CA PRO A 145 -4.17 18.69 24.94
C PRO A 145 -4.67 20.10 25.28
N ASP A 146 -4.07 21.14 24.70
CA ASP A 146 -4.42 22.55 24.93
C ASP A 146 -5.49 23.09 23.96
N GLY A 147 -5.98 22.25 23.03
CA GLY A 147 -6.99 22.63 22.04
C GLY A 147 -6.48 23.47 20.86
N GLY A 148 -5.19 23.85 20.81
CA GLY A 148 -4.57 24.51 19.66
C GLY A 148 -5.20 25.84 19.19
N ASP A 149 -4.79 26.29 18.01
CA ASP A 149 -5.34 27.46 17.31
C ASP A 149 -6.07 26.99 16.04
N ASP A 150 -7.41 26.95 16.10
CA ASP A 150 -8.27 26.46 15.01
C ASP A 150 -8.07 27.23 13.70
N ALA A 151 -7.84 28.54 13.74
CA ALA A 151 -7.64 29.34 12.52
C ALA A 151 -6.30 29.00 11.86
N ARG A 152 -5.22 28.92 12.67
CA ARG A 152 -3.89 28.56 12.18
C ARG A 152 -3.85 27.12 11.67
N TRP A 153 -4.53 26.20 12.37
CA TRP A 153 -4.67 24.82 11.93
C TRP A 153 -5.44 24.71 10.62
N ARG A 154 -6.59 25.39 10.45
CA ARG A 154 -7.36 25.38 9.19
C ARG A 154 -6.53 25.84 8.00
N ALA A 155 -5.71 26.87 8.17
CA ALA A 155 -4.81 27.33 7.14
C ALA A 155 -3.76 26.24 6.76
N ALA A 156 -3.13 25.61 7.76
CA ALA A 156 -2.18 24.52 7.53
C ALA A 156 -2.84 23.29 6.90
N PHE A 157 -4.01 22.87 7.39
CA PHE A 157 -4.79 21.75 6.85
C PHE A 157 -5.21 22.01 5.39
N SER A 158 -5.71 23.22 5.09
CA SER A 158 -6.10 23.59 3.72
C SER A 158 -4.90 23.61 2.77
N SER A 159 -3.72 24.00 3.26
CA SER A 159 -2.48 24.05 2.46
C SER A 159 -2.08 22.67 1.88
N VAL A 160 -2.51 21.57 2.51
CA VAL A 160 -2.28 20.21 1.99
C VAL A 160 -2.95 20.02 0.62
N PHE A 161 -4.03 20.75 0.34
CA PHE A 161 -4.79 20.69 -0.91
C PHE A 161 -4.51 21.88 -1.83
N THR A 162 -4.55 23.10 -1.30
CA THR A 162 -4.47 24.32 -2.12
C THR A 162 -3.12 24.51 -2.77
N GLU A 163 -2.03 24.12 -2.10
CA GLU A 163 -0.67 24.17 -2.65
C GLU A 163 -0.45 23.15 -3.77
N ALA A 164 -1.25 22.08 -3.80
CA ALA A 164 -1.30 21.15 -4.91
C ALA A 164 -2.21 21.65 -6.06
N GLY A 165 -2.89 22.79 -5.89
CA GLY A 165 -3.82 23.38 -6.86
C GLY A 165 -5.26 22.85 -6.78
N TYR A 166 -5.69 22.33 -5.62
CA TYR A 166 -7.01 21.75 -5.42
C TYR A 166 -7.79 22.45 -4.32
N ASP A 167 -9.12 22.34 -4.39
CA ASP A 167 -10.01 22.91 -3.39
C ASP A 167 -9.90 22.13 -2.08
N ALA A 168 -9.63 22.82 -0.97
CA ALA A 168 -9.59 22.18 0.34
C ALA A 168 -11.01 21.80 0.80
N PRO A 169 -11.19 20.70 1.53
CA PRO A 169 -12.45 20.42 2.19
C PRO A 169 -12.71 21.45 3.29
N GLU A 170 -13.97 21.81 3.45
CA GLU A 170 -14.44 22.70 4.49
C GLU A 170 -14.88 21.90 5.72
N LEU A 171 -14.98 22.56 6.88
CA LEU A 171 -15.49 21.95 8.10
C LEU A 171 -16.67 22.73 8.64
N GLU A 172 -17.81 22.08 8.71
CA GLU A 172 -19.07 22.66 9.14
C GLU A 172 -19.76 21.83 10.23
N GLY A 173 -20.72 22.44 10.94
CA GLY A 173 -21.61 21.75 11.87
C GLY A 173 -21.12 21.67 13.32
N ASP A 174 -21.93 20.96 14.12
CA ASP A 174 -21.88 20.89 15.59
C ASP A 174 -20.61 20.23 16.15
N ALA A 175 -20.14 20.73 17.30
CA ALA A 175 -18.97 20.26 18.03
C ALA A 175 -19.13 18.83 18.62
N GLY A 176 -20.36 18.30 18.66
CA GLY A 176 -20.66 16.95 19.16
C GLY A 176 -20.31 15.78 18.23
N ARG A 177 -19.76 16.02 17.04
CA ARG A 177 -19.35 14.97 16.07
C ARG A 177 -17.84 14.97 15.87
N HIS A 178 -17.27 13.80 15.51
CA HIS A 178 -15.88 13.72 15.05
C HIS A 178 -15.64 14.69 13.88
N PRO A 179 -14.50 15.39 13.84
CA PRO A 179 -14.24 16.40 12.82
C PRO A 179 -14.19 15.82 11.40
N PHE A 180 -13.86 14.54 11.20
CA PHE A 180 -14.04 13.88 9.90
C PHE A 180 -15.49 13.95 9.38
N ASP A 181 -16.50 13.75 10.24
CA ASP A 181 -17.92 13.78 9.84
C ASP A 181 -18.46 15.20 9.59
N ARG A 182 -17.61 16.20 9.84
CA ARG A 182 -17.85 17.62 9.60
C ARG A 182 -17.28 18.08 8.25
N LEU A 183 -16.52 17.23 7.55
CA LEU A 183 -15.96 17.53 6.23
C LEU A 183 -17.08 17.78 5.21
N ARG A 184 -16.96 18.87 4.46
CA ARG A 184 -17.84 19.25 3.37
C ARG A 184 -17.04 19.57 2.12
N SER A 185 -17.64 19.28 0.98
CA SER A 185 -17.10 19.74 -0.29
C SER A 185 -17.42 21.23 -0.46
N PRO A 186 -16.46 22.05 -0.90
CA PRO A 186 -16.74 23.43 -1.27
C PRO A 186 -17.79 23.48 -2.39
N GLU A 187 -18.59 24.54 -2.42
CA GLU A 187 -19.60 24.75 -3.45
C GLU A 187 -18.95 25.01 -4.81
N LEU A 188 -18.96 24.01 -5.69
CA LEU A 188 -18.41 24.09 -7.04
C LEU A 188 -19.51 23.91 -8.09
N PRO A 189 -19.44 24.62 -9.24
CA PRO A 189 -20.45 24.51 -10.27
C PRO A 189 -20.46 23.11 -10.90
N SER A 190 -21.63 22.65 -11.31
CA SER A 190 -21.74 21.42 -12.08
C SER A 190 -21.12 21.58 -13.47
N VAL A 191 -20.47 20.53 -13.94
CA VAL A 191 -19.76 20.51 -15.23
C VAL A 191 -20.26 19.43 -16.20
N SER A 192 -21.37 18.75 -15.87
CA SER A 192 -21.97 17.76 -16.77
C SER A 192 -23.45 18.02 -17.03
N GLY A 193 -23.88 17.67 -18.24
CA GLY A 193 -25.24 17.80 -18.74
C GLY A 193 -25.98 16.46 -18.87
N PRO A 194 -27.22 16.47 -19.39
CA PRO A 194 -28.04 15.27 -19.56
C PRO A 194 -27.43 14.22 -20.50
N ASP A 195 -26.73 14.68 -21.53
CA ASP A 195 -26.14 13.84 -22.61
C ASP A 195 -24.75 13.32 -22.26
N ASP A 196 -24.17 13.76 -21.14
CA ASP A 196 -22.88 13.29 -20.69
C ASP A 196 -22.94 11.85 -20.16
N PRO A 197 -21.80 11.12 -20.15
CA PRO A 197 -21.73 9.78 -19.61
C PRO A 197 -22.21 9.68 -18.16
N LEU A 198 -23.17 8.77 -17.92
CA LEU A 198 -23.59 8.42 -16.57
C LEU A 198 -22.48 7.66 -15.85
N VAL A 199 -22.15 8.07 -14.63
CA VAL A 199 -21.26 7.33 -13.72
C VAL A 199 -22.08 6.56 -12.69
N SER A 200 -21.89 5.25 -12.60
CA SER A 200 -22.40 4.48 -11.46
C SER A 200 -21.33 4.43 -10.36
N VAL A 201 -21.60 5.06 -9.22
CA VAL A 201 -20.77 4.96 -8.02
C VAL A 201 -21.28 3.77 -7.19
N VAL A 202 -20.41 2.80 -6.94
CA VAL A 202 -20.71 1.60 -6.15
C VAL A 202 -20.16 1.77 -4.75
N MET A 203 -21.04 1.69 -3.76
CA MET A 203 -20.71 1.74 -2.35
C MET A 203 -21.25 0.49 -1.65
N THR A 204 -20.46 -0.13 -0.78
CA THR A 204 -20.89 -1.28 0.02
C THR A 204 -20.82 -0.93 1.49
N CYS A 205 -21.81 -1.33 2.27
CA CYS A 205 -21.82 -1.07 3.71
C CYS A 205 -22.33 -2.30 4.49
N HIS A 206 -21.88 -2.43 5.73
CA HIS A 206 -22.43 -3.35 6.71
C HIS A 206 -22.45 -2.60 8.05
N ARG A 207 -23.62 -2.54 8.70
CA ARG A 207 -23.85 -1.75 9.92
C ARG A 207 -23.52 -0.25 9.75
N PRO A 208 -24.11 0.44 8.75
CA PRO A 208 -23.77 1.83 8.45
C PRO A 208 -24.10 2.78 9.62
N GLY A 209 -23.11 3.54 10.08
CA GLY A 209 -23.23 4.60 11.07
C GLY A 209 -23.30 6.01 10.48
N VAL A 210 -22.79 6.99 11.23
CA VAL A 210 -22.76 8.41 10.81
C VAL A 210 -21.81 8.62 9.62
N GLU A 211 -20.73 7.85 9.56
CA GLU A 211 -19.74 7.90 8.49
C GLU A 211 -20.33 7.70 7.09
N ALA A 212 -21.37 6.86 6.98
CA ALA A 212 -22.08 6.63 5.72
C ALA A 212 -22.73 7.91 5.18
N PHE A 213 -23.22 8.79 6.05
CA PHE A 213 -23.78 10.07 5.62
C PHE A 213 -22.71 11.00 5.07
N THR A 214 -21.54 11.04 5.69
CA THR A 214 -20.38 11.83 5.24
C THR A 214 -19.92 11.36 3.86
N ALA A 215 -19.75 10.05 3.68
CA ALA A 215 -19.35 9.46 2.40
C ALA A 215 -20.39 9.73 1.30
N VAL A 216 -21.67 9.45 1.56
CA VAL A 216 -22.77 9.70 0.62
C VAL A 216 -22.85 11.18 0.24
N ALA A 217 -22.78 12.09 1.21
CA ALA A 217 -22.81 13.53 0.93
C ALA A 217 -21.67 13.96 0.00
N SER A 218 -20.45 13.44 0.21
CA SER A 218 -19.30 13.76 -0.65
C SER A 218 -19.45 13.24 -2.09
N VAL A 219 -20.13 12.11 -2.29
CA VAL A 219 -20.47 11.58 -3.62
C VAL A 219 -21.53 12.43 -4.31
N LEU A 220 -22.53 12.90 -3.57
CA LEU A 220 -23.61 13.73 -4.13
C LEU A 220 -23.13 15.14 -4.50
N ALA A 221 -22.08 15.64 -3.83
CA ALA A 221 -21.47 16.95 -4.04
C ALA A 221 -20.40 16.98 -5.16
N GLN A 222 -20.32 15.95 -6.01
CA GLN A 222 -19.36 15.92 -7.13
C GLN A 222 -19.72 16.94 -8.21
N THR A 223 -18.74 17.62 -8.81
CA THR A 223 -19.00 18.54 -9.94
C THR A 223 -19.62 17.83 -11.14
N TRP A 224 -19.30 16.55 -11.34
CA TRP A 224 -19.95 15.67 -12.30
C TRP A 224 -21.30 15.14 -11.77
N GLN A 225 -22.38 15.87 -12.02
CA GLN A 225 -23.71 15.57 -11.45
C GLN A 225 -24.46 14.42 -12.14
N ARG A 226 -24.04 14.05 -13.36
CA ARG A 226 -24.57 12.89 -14.10
C ARG A 226 -24.08 11.56 -13.51
N LEU A 227 -24.58 11.24 -12.32
CA LEU A 227 -24.23 10.04 -11.55
C LEU A 227 -25.47 9.31 -11.01
N GLU A 228 -25.32 8.02 -10.70
CA GLU A 228 -26.18 7.27 -9.79
C GLU A 228 -25.31 6.69 -8.66
N LEU A 229 -25.87 6.58 -7.45
CA LEU A 229 -25.19 5.97 -6.31
C LEU A 229 -25.90 4.68 -5.92
N ILE A 230 -25.20 3.55 -6.09
CA ILE A 230 -25.70 2.22 -5.74
C ILE A 230 -25.05 1.81 -4.42
N ILE A 231 -25.84 1.80 -3.35
CA ILE A 231 -25.42 1.34 -2.03
C ILE A 231 -25.86 -0.11 -1.87
N VAL A 232 -24.96 -1.01 -1.53
CA VAL A 232 -25.29 -2.40 -1.20
C VAL A 232 -25.12 -2.62 0.30
N ASP A 233 -26.21 -2.93 0.96
CA ASP A 233 -26.24 -3.38 2.36
C ASP A 233 -25.93 -4.88 2.43
N ASP A 234 -24.76 -5.19 3.00
CA ASP A 234 -24.21 -6.55 3.12
C ASP A 234 -24.79 -7.29 4.34
N GLY A 235 -26.12 -7.35 4.42
CA GLY A 235 -26.85 -8.08 5.45
C GLY A 235 -26.76 -7.46 6.85
N SER A 236 -26.96 -6.14 6.97
CA SER A 236 -26.98 -5.48 8.28
C SER A 236 -28.16 -5.96 9.15
N PRO A 237 -28.02 -6.00 10.48
CA PRO A 237 -29.12 -6.33 11.38
C PRO A 237 -30.27 -5.29 11.35
N ALA A 238 -31.39 -5.64 11.97
CA ALA A 238 -32.65 -4.90 11.82
C ALA A 238 -32.62 -3.45 12.36
N ASP A 239 -31.74 -3.17 13.31
CA ASP A 239 -31.48 -1.84 13.88
C ASP A 239 -30.98 -0.83 12.84
N TYR A 240 -30.25 -1.26 11.81
CA TYR A 240 -29.74 -0.39 10.75
C TYR A 240 -30.75 -0.05 9.65
N LYS A 241 -31.95 -0.66 9.65
CA LYS A 241 -32.99 -0.39 8.64
C LYS A 241 -33.39 1.09 8.60
N ARG A 242 -33.42 1.76 9.76
CA ARG A 242 -33.73 3.20 9.83
C ARG A 242 -32.65 4.05 9.17
N THR A 243 -31.37 3.74 9.44
CA THR A 243 -30.22 4.42 8.81
C THR A 243 -30.23 4.23 7.30
N LEU A 244 -30.42 3.00 6.82
CA LEU A 244 -30.51 2.70 5.39
C LEU A 244 -31.67 3.44 4.72
N ALA A 245 -32.85 3.45 5.35
CA ALA A 245 -34.01 4.19 4.84
C ALA A 245 -33.76 5.71 4.82
N ALA A 246 -33.01 6.25 5.78
CA ALA A 246 -32.62 7.65 5.79
C ALA A 246 -31.63 7.99 4.67
N LEU A 247 -30.60 7.16 4.46
CA LEU A 247 -29.65 7.30 3.35
C LEU A 247 -30.38 7.32 2.00
N GLY A 248 -31.31 6.40 1.77
CA GLY A 248 -32.07 6.32 0.52
C GLY A 248 -32.99 7.51 0.26
N ARG A 249 -33.31 8.32 1.27
CA ARG A 249 -34.13 9.54 1.14
C ARG A 249 -33.32 10.81 0.91
N LEU A 250 -31.99 10.76 1.03
CA LEU A 250 -31.14 11.95 0.87
C LEU A 250 -31.20 12.52 -0.55
N ASP A 251 -31.27 11.65 -1.56
CA ASP A 251 -31.22 12.06 -2.97
C ASP A 251 -31.86 10.99 -3.88
N PRO A 252 -32.66 11.39 -4.89
CA PRO A 252 -33.31 10.46 -5.82
C PRO A 252 -32.35 9.62 -6.67
N ARG A 253 -31.06 10.00 -6.76
CA ARG A 253 -30.01 9.25 -7.46
C ARG A 253 -29.55 8.02 -6.67
N ILE A 254 -29.96 7.88 -5.41
CA ILE A 254 -29.55 6.76 -4.54
C ILE A 254 -30.45 5.55 -4.76
N ARG A 255 -29.81 4.39 -4.95
CA ARG A 255 -30.46 3.07 -5.02
C ARG A 255 -29.82 2.15 -4.01
N ILE A 256 -30.61 1.64 -3.07
CA ILE A 256 -30.13 0.69 -2.07
C ILE A 256 -30.53 -0.73 -2.47
N LEU A 257 -29.55 -1.64 -2.50
CA LEU A 257 -29.74 -3.07 -2.67
C LEU A 257 -29.46 -3.76 -1.34
N HIS A 258 -30.28 -4.73 -0.97
CA HIS A 258 -30.13 -5.47 0.29
C HIS A 258 -29.74 -6.91 0.05
N ARG A 259 -28.81 -7.41 0.86
CA ARG A 259 -28.55 -8.83 1.00
C ARG A 259 -29.20 -9.39 2.26
N SER A 260 -29.57 -10.66 2.22
CA SER A 260 -30.07 -11.38 3.39
C SER A 260 -28.96 -11.79 4.36
N THR A 261 -27.74 -12.01 3.85
CA THR A 261 -26.58 -12.47 4.60
C THR A 261 -25.32 -11.73 4.18
N ASN A 262 -24.41 -11.55 5.15
CA ASN A 262 -23.10 -10.96 4.92
C ASN A 262 -22.24 -11.89 4.05
N ALA A 263 -21.81 -11.40 2.91
CA ALA A 263 -20.97 -12.13 1.95
C ALA A 263 -19.62 -11.43 1.67
N GLY A 264 -19.45 -10.19 2.15
CA GLY A 264 -18.24 -9.39 1.97
C GLY A 264 -18.36 -8.37 0.83
N THR A 265 -17.46 -7.38 0.86
CA THR A 265 -17.51 -6.20 -0.03
C THR A 265 -17.45 -6.56 -1.51
N TYR A 266 -16.61 -7.52 -1.94
CA TYR A 266 -16.44 -7.80 -3.37
C TYR A 266 -17.63 -8.55 -3.97
N THR A 267 -18.28 -9.42 -3.19
CA THR A 267 -19.57 -10.02 -3.57
C THR A 267 -20.65 -8.94 -3.70
N CYS A 268 -20.66 -7.95 -2.80
CA CYS A 268 -21.58 -6.80 -2.88
C CYS A 268 -21.27 -5.88 -4.07
N ARG A 269 -19.99 -5.58 -4.35
CA ARG A 269 -19.57 -4.83 -5.54
C ARG A 269 -20.04 -5.55 -6.80
N ASN A 270 -19.87 -6.87 -6.88
CA ASN A 270 -20.36 -7.68 -8.00
C ASN A 270 -21.90 -7.63 -8.16
N LEU A 271 -22.66 -7.52 -7.06
CA LEU A 271 -24.11 -7.29 -7.13
C LEU A 271 -24.43 -5.90 -7.70
N ALA A 272 -23.74 -4.86 -7.24
CA ALA A 272 -23.91 -3.51 -7.73
C ALA A 272 -23.51 -3.38 -9.22
N LEU A 273 -22.43 -4.04 -9.65
CA LEU A 273 -21.99 -4.06 -11.05
C LEU A 273 -23.08 -4.58 -12.00
N ARG A 274 -23.92 -5.52 -11.55
CA ARG A 274 -25.07 -6.02 -12.33
C ARG A 274 -26.22 -4.99 -12.42
N ALA A 275 -26.37 -4.16 -11.39
CA ALA A 275 -27.42 -3.16 -11.30
C ALA A 275 -27.02 -1.80 -11.90
N ALA A 276 -25.73 -1.60 -12.17
CA ALA A 276 -25.13 -0.38 -12.71
C ALA A 276 -25.59 -0.09 -14.15
N ARG A 277 -26.00 1.15 -14.39
CA ARG A 277 -26.49 1.65 -15.68
C ARG A 277 -25.48 2.58 -16.37
N GLY A 278 -24.53 3.11 -15.61
CA GLY A 278 -23.51 4.04 -16.08
C GLY A 278 -22.64 3.49 -17.20
N GLU A 279 -22.14 4.37 -18.05
CA GLU A 279 -21.09 4.03 -19.01
C GLU A 279 -19.79 3.71 -18.26
N PHE A 280 -19.49 4.55 -17.26
CA PHE A 280 -18.39 4.36 -16.35
C PHE A 280 -18.89 3.87 -14.99
N VAL A 281 -18.08 3.04 -14.35
CA VAL A 281 -18.31 2.58 -12.98
C VAL A 281 -17.10 2.93 -12.15
N THR A 282 -17.32 3.42 -10.93
CA THR A 282 -16.27 3.55 -9.92
C THR A 282 -16.75 3.03 -8.57
N THR A 283 -15.83 2.79 -7.65
CA THR A 283 -16.14 2.40 -6.28
C THR A 283 -15.89 3.55 -5.31
N HIS A 284 -16.48 3.45 -4.12
CA HIS A 284 -16.16 4.31 -2.98
C HIS A 284 -16.55 3.58 -1.69
N ASP A 285 -15.68 3.61 -0.69
CA ASP A 285 -15.97 2.99 0.60
C ASP A 285 -16.91 3.89 1.41
N SER A 286 -17.74 3.28 2.28
CA SER A 286 -18.86 3.96 2.94
C SER A 286 -18.44 4.86 4.10
N ASP A 287 -17.16 4.96 4.39
CA ASP A 287 -16.59 5.72 5.49
C ASP A 287 -15.54 6.76 5.03
N ASP A 288 -15.23 6.78 3.73
CA ASP A 288 -14.28 7.70 3.11
C ASP A 288 -14.96 9.00 2.64
N TRP A 289 -14.15 10.04 2.38
CA TRP A 289 -14.62 11.28 1.77
C TRP A 289 -14.05 11.45 0.35
N MET A 290 -14.90 11.80 -0.61
CA MET A 290 -14.55 11.99 -2.02
C MET A 290 -14.38 13.48 -2.38
N HIS A 291 -13.22 13.85 -2.93
CA HIS A 291 -12.99 15.21 -3.39
C HIS A 291 -13.97 15.60 -4.51
N PRO A 292 -14.57 16.81 -4.53
CA PRO A 292 -15.68 17.16 -5.45
C PRO A 292 -15.34 17.06 -6.94
N ARG A 293 -14.07 17.21 -7.32
CA ARG A 293 -13.61 17.10 -8.71
C ARG A 293 -13.15 15.69 -9.12
N ARG A 294 -13.27 14.67 -8.26
CA ARG A 294 -12.72 13.34 -8.55
C ARG A 294 -13.41 12.73 -9.77
N LEU A 295 -14.75 12.67 -9.78
CA LEU A 295 -15.47 12.08 -10.91
C LEU A 295 -15.24 12.82 -12.22
N GLU A 296 -15.27 14.16 -12.20
CA GLU A 296 -14.97 15.01 -13.36
C GLU A 296 -13.59 14.68 -13.96
N THR A 297 -12.57 14.61 -13.11
CA THR A 297 -11.19 14.29 -13.52
C THR A 297 -11.13 12.93 -14.21
N GLN A 298 -11.75 11.92 -13.60
CA GLN A 298 -11.70 10.55 -14.10
C GLN A 298 -12.50 10.37 -15.40
N VAL A 299 -13.67 10.99 -15.52
CA VAL A 299 -14.50 10.91 -16.73
C VAL A 299 -13.83 11.61 -17.90
N ARG A 300 -13.33 12.85 -17.71
CA ARG A 300 -12.66 13.60 -18.78
C ARG A 300 -11.47 12.86 -19.33
N HIS A 301 -10.68 12.21 -18.47
CA HIS A 301 -9.60 11.36 -18.94
C HIS A 301 -10.11 10.22 -19.84
N LEU A 302 -11.12 9.45 -19.44
CA LEU A 302 -11.63 8.36 -20.29
C LEU A 302 -12.30 8.88 -21.57
N GLN A 303 -12.88 10.07 -21.59
CA GLN A 303 -13.37 10.69 -22.83
C GLN A 303 -12.21 11.06 -23.77
N GLN A 304 -11.11 11.58 -23.22
CA GLN A 304 -9.92 12.02 -23.98
C GLN A 304 -8.99 10.87 -24.36
N THR A 305 -9.14 9.69 -23.75
CA THR A 305 -8.30 8.52 -23.99
C THR A 305 -9.18 7.29 -24.24
N PRO A 306 -9.74 7.16 -25.46
CA PRO A 306 -10.71 6.11 -25.80
C PRO A 306 -10.21 4.67 -25.59
N ASP A 307 -8.90 4.46 -25.72
CA ASP A 307 -8.20 3.18 -25.56
C ASP A 307 -7.90 2.82 -24.10
N ALA A 308 -8.00 3.77 -23.16
CA ALA A 308 -7.80 3.48 -21.74
C ALA A 308 -8.97 2.64 -21.19
N PRO A 309 -8.72 1.44 -20.62
CA PRO A 309 -9.76 0.61 -20.05
C PRO A 309 -10.24 1.12 -18.68
N SER A 310 -9.34 1.75 -17.93
CA SER A 310 -9.58 2.24 -16.57
C SER A 310 -8.58 3.32 -16.15
N ASN A 311 -8.92 4.05 -15.08
CA ASN A 311 -8.02 4.94 -14.37
C ASN A 311 -8.24 4.86 -12.85
N SER A 312 -7.34 5.43 -12.06
CA SER A 312 -7.42 5.51 -10.59
C SER A 312 -6.80 6.82 -10.10
N THR A 313 -7.09 7.20 -8.86
CA THR A 313 -6.55 8.40 -8.20
C THR A 313 -5.78 8.03 -6.94
N HIS A 314 -5.10 8.99 -6.34
CA HIS A 314 -4.51 8.81 -5.02
C HIS A 314 -5.48 9.18 -3.89
N ALA A 315 -5.15 8.68 -2.70
CA ALA A 315 -5.78 9.00 -1.44
C ALA A 315 -4.74 9.31 -0.37
N LEU A 316 -5.17 10.08 0.61
CA LEU A 316 -4.45 10.29 1.87
C LEU A 316 -5.25 9.62 3.00
N ARG A 317 -4.56 8.93 3.91
CA ARG A 317 -5.19 8.37 5.11
C ARG A 317 -5.27 9.45 6.17
N ILE A 318 -6.35 9.48 6.92
CA ILE A 318 -6.57 10.48 7.96
C ILE A 318 -7.47 9.95 9.07
N THR A 319 -7.20 10.30 10.33
CA THR A 319 -7.99 9.83 11.48
C THR A 319 -9.35 10.53 11.61
N ASP A 320 -10.16 10.07 12.56
CA ASP A 320 -11.40 10.73 12.97
C ASP A 320 -11.17 12.19 13.39
N GLU A 321 -10.01 12.47 13.98
CA GLU A 321 -9.52 13.77 14.47
C GLU A 321 -8.81 14.60 13.39
N LEU A 322 -8.85 14.17 12.13
CA LEU A 322 -8.17 14.83 11.00
C LEU A 322 -6.63 14.87 11.13
N SER A 323 -6.01 13.87 11.75
CA SER A 323 -4.54 13.72 11.76
C SER A 323 -4.06 12.90 10.56
N PHE A 324 -3.03 13.41 9.87
CA PHE A 324 -2.41 12.80 8.69
C PHE A 324 -1.28 11.81 9.00
N THR A 325 -0.46 12.11 10.01
CA THR A 325 0.74 11.35 10.36
C THR A 325 0.42 10.10 11.17
N GLN A 326 -0.64 10.15 11.98
CA GLN A 326 -1.04 9.06 12.86
C GLN A 326 -2.12 8.17 12.22
N PRO A 327 -2.12 6.85 12.47
CA PRO A 327 -1.04 6.03 13.03
C PRO A 327 -0.11 5.44 11.96
N ARG A 328 -0.26 5.83 10.69
CA ARG A 328 0.35 5.10 9.55
C ARG A 328 0.93 5.98 8.43
N GLY A 329 1.26 7.21 8.77
CA GLY A 329 2.10 8.08 7.96
C GLY A 329 1.40 8.79 6.80
N TYR A 330 2.22 9.60 6.18
CA TYR A 330 1.99 10.75 5.29
C TYR A 330 1.80 10.42 3.80
N LEU A 331 1.71 9.12 3.48
CA LEU A 331 1.80 8.66 2.10
C LEU A 331 0.49 8.89 1.35
N VAL A 332 0.51 9.88 0.46
CA VAL A 332 -0.46 9.99 -0.63
C VAL A 332 -0.21 8.87 -1.62
N ARG A 333 -1.06 7.85 -1.59
CA ARG A 333 -0.86 6.59 -2.32
C ARG A 333 -2.06 6.26 -3.18
N LEU A 334 -1.89 5.29 -4.06
CA LEU A 334 -2.98 4.75 -4.85
C LEU A 334 -4.20 4.38 -3.99
N CYS A 335 -5.36 4.92 -4.37
CA CYS A 335 -6.65 4.58 -3.78
C CYS A 335 -7.25 3.42 -4.59
N GLU A 336 -7.14 2.18 -4.11
CA GLU A 336 -7.71 1.03 -4.82
C GLU A 336 -9.24 1.14 -5.00
N PRO A 337 -10.02 1.64 -4.00
CA PRO A 337 -11.43 1.96 -4.20
C PRO A 337 -11.68 3.08 -5.21
N SER A 338 -10.68 3.80 -5.71
CA SER A 338 -10.90 4.88 -6.69
C SER A 338 -11.04 4.41 -8.13
N LEU A 339 -10.78 3.14 -8.43
CA LEU A 339 -10.79 2.61 -9.79
C LEU A 339 -12.06 3.03 -10.55
N MET A 340 -11.91 3.75 -11.65
CA MET A 340 -12.98 4.01 -12.61
C MET A 340 -12.70 3.25 -13.90
N PHE A 341 -13.71 2.59 -14.46
CA PHE A 341 -13.54 1.78 -15.65
C PHE A 341 -14.76 1.78 -16.56
N ARG A 342 -14.54 1.41 -17.83
CA ARG A 342 -15.58 1.26 -18.86
C ARG A 342 -16.41 0.01 -18.60
N ARG A 343 -17.67 0.17 -18.18
CA ARG A 343 -18.50 -0.96 -17.70
C ARG A 343 -18.60 -2.10 -18.70
N ARG A 344 -18.97 -1.80 -19.95
CA ARG A 344 -19.19 -2.81 -21.00
C ARG A 344 -17.89 -3.53 -21.37
N LEU A 345 -16.83 -2.75 -21.64
CA LEU A 345 -15.52 -3.29 -22.00
C LEU A 345 -14.98 -4.25 -20.94
N ILE A 346 -15.05 -3.87 -19.66
CA ILE A 346 -14.58 -4.69 -18.55
C ILE A 346 -15.50 -5.90 -18.33
N ALA A 347 -16.82 -5.73 -18.41
CA ALA A 347 -17.75 -6.86 -18.28
C ALA A 347 -17.50 -7.95 -19.33
N ASP A 348 -17.19 -7.56 -20.57
CA ASP A 348 -16.99 -8.48 -21.69
C ASP A 348 -15.62 -9.16 -21.65
N ARG A 349 -14.56 -8.45 -21.24
CA ARG A 349 -13.16 -8.91 -21.37
C ARG A 349 -12.52 -9.38 -20.06
N VAL A 350 -13.01 -8.92 -18.92
CA VAL A 350 -12.40 -9.15 -17.60
C VAL A 350 -13.36 -9.85 -16.64
N GLY A 351 -14.65 -9.52 -16.70
CA GLY A 351 -15.68 -10.08 -15.84
C GLY A 351 -15.78 -9.39 -14.48
N ALA A 352 -15.98 -10.20 -13.43
CA ALA A 352 -16.28 -9.71 -12.08
C ALA A 352 -15.02 -9.56 -11.21
N PHE A 353 -15.14 -8.85 -10.08
CA PHE A 353 -14.16 -8.93 -8.99
C PHE A 353 -14.09 -10.37 -8.48
N ASP A 354 -12.91 -10.83 -8.04
CA ASP A 354 -12.82 -12.12 -7.33
C ASP A 354 -13.67 -12.08 -6.04
N ALA A 355 -14.41 -13.16 -5.78
CA ALA A 355 -15.39 -13.27 -4.71
C ALA A 355 -14.73 -13.60 -3.35
N VAL A 356 -13.85 -12.71 -2.91
CA VAL A 356 -13.13 -12.77 -1.64
C VAL A 356 -13.62 -11.70 -0.67
N ARG A 357 -13.17 -11.72 0.58
CA ARG A 357 -13.52 -10.71 1.60
C ARG A 357 -12.61 -9.49 1.56
N LYS A 358 -11.39 -9.63 1.05
CA LYS A 358 -10.31 -8.64 1.14
C LYS A 358 -9.35 -8.71 -0.07
N GLY A 359 -8.83 -7.56 -0.50
CA GLY A 359 -7.76 -7.43 -1.51
C GLY A 359 -8.14 -7.63 -2.98
N ALA A 360 -9.41 -7.87 -3.33
CA ALA A 360 -9.83 -8.07 -4.71
C ALA A 360 -9.83 -6.79 -5.58
N ASP A 361 -9.73 -5.60 -4.99
CA ASP A 361 -9.59 -4.34 -5.71
C ASP A 361 -8.23 -4.23 -6.41
N THR A 362 -7.14 -4.48 -5.68
CA THR A 362 -5.80 -4.58 -6.24
C THR A 362 -5.72 -5.68 -7.30
N GLU A 363 -6.31 -6.85 -7.02
CA GLU A 363 -6.41 -7.96 -7.98
C GLU A 363 -7.08 -7.50 -9.27
N PHE A 364 -8.30 -6.95 -9.17
CA PHE A 364 -9.13 -6.59 -10.30
C PHE A 364 -8.46 -5.52 -11.17
N ARG A 365 -7.90 -4.47 -10.56
CA ARG A 365 -7.17 -3.42 -11.29
C ARG A 365 -5.95 -3.98 -12.03
N ARG A 366 -5.18 -4.87 -11.40
CA ARG A 366 -4.01 -5.50 -12.04
C ARG A 366 -4.41 -6.46 -13.14
N ARG A 367 -5.53 -7.17 -12.98
CA ARG A 367 -6.10 -8.03 -14.01
C ARG A 367 -6.54 -7.25 -15.24
N ILE A 368 -7.19 -6.10 -15.07
CA ILE A 368 -7.45 -5.18 -16.18
C ILE A 368 -6.14 -4.87 -16.91
N GLY A 369 -5.08 -4.56 -16.15
CA GLY A 369 -3.74 -4.35 -16.70
C GLY A 369 -3.23 -5.50 -17.57
N ALA A 370 -3.34 -6.73 -17.08
CA ALA A 370 -2.91 -7.93 -17.79
C ALA A 370 -3.74 -8.24 -19.06
N VAL A 371 -5.05 -7.94 -19.04
CA VAL A 371 -5.95 -8.22 -20.18
C VAL A 371 -5.74 -7.26 -21.34
N PHE A 372 -5.43 -6.00 -21.04
CA PHE A 372 -5.29 -4.94 -22.05
C PHE A 372 -3.83 -4.63 -22.39
N ASP A 373 -2.87 -5.33 -21.78
CA ASP A 373 -1.44 -5.01 -21.83
C ASP A 373 -1.18 -3.51 -21.53
N ARG A 374 -1.99 -2.96 -20.62
CA ARG A 374 -2.00 -1.54 -20.29
C ARG A 374 -2.44 -1.37 -18.84
N PRO A 375 -1.53 -0.96 -17.93
CA PRO A 375 -1.91 -0.70 -16.54
C PRO A 375 -2.94 0.44 -16.48
N SER A 376 -3.77 0.42 -15.43
CA SER A 376 -4.68 1.53 -15.14
C SER A 376 -3.89 2.83 -14.97
N ASP A 377 -4.30 3.88 -15.66
CA ASP A 377 -3.66 5.18 -15.57
C ASP A 377 -3.92 5.80 -14.18
N ILE A 378 -2.88 6.39 -13.60
CA ILE A 378 -2.97 7.08 -12.30
C ILE A 378 -3.08 8.57 -12.54
N LEU A 379 -4.23 9.14 -12.18
CA LEU A 379 -4.51 10.56 -12.38
C LEU A 379 -4.05 11.36 -11.19
N LEU A 380 -3.34 12.44 -11.48
CA LEU A 380 -2.85 13.41 -10.51
C LEU A 380 -2.11 12.71 -9.35
N PRO A 381 -1.06 11.92 -9.64
CA PRO A 381 -0.30 11.23 -8.61
C PRO A 381 0.25 12.25 -7.60
N GLY A 382 0.10 11.94 -6.31
CA GLY A 382 0.48 12.84 -5.21
C GLY A 382 -0.65 13.76 -4.74
N VAL A 383 -1.80 13.79 -5.44
CA VAL A 383 -2.98 14.57 -5.05
C VAL A 383 -4.03 13.67 -4.38
N PRO A 384 -4.44 13.96 -3.13
CA PRO A 384 -5.41 13.14 -2.44
C PRO A 384 -6.85 13.48 -2.84
N LEU A 385 -7.31 12.90 -3.95
CA LEU A 385 -8.72 13.01 -4.39
C LEU A 385 -9.69 12.13 -3.58
N THR A 386 -9.19 11.48 -2.53
CA THR A 386 -9.98 10.73 -1.54
C THR A 386 -9.28 10.85 -0.19
N LEU A 387 -10.04 11.18 0.85
CA LEU A 387 -9.57 11.07 2.22
C LEU A 387 -10.08 9.74 2.77
N GLN A 388 -9.13 8.82 2.97
CA GLN A 388 -9.42 7.49 3.49
C GLN A 388 -9.46 7.54 5.01
N ARG A 389 -10.63 7.28 5.57
CA ARG A 389 -10.83 7.36 7.00
C ARG A 389 -10.09 6.22 7.69
N TRP A 390 -9.33 6.57 8.72
CA TRP A 390 -8.58 5.62 9.51
C TRP A 390 -9.21 5.44 10.89
N ARG A 391 -9.46 4.19 11.27
CA ARG A 391 -9.85 3.78 12.62
C ARG A 391 -9.07 2.54 13.04
N SER A 392 -8.77 2.42 14.33
CA SER A 392 -8.04 1.29 14.92
C SER A 392 -8.75 -0.06 14.67
N ALA A 393 -10.08 -0.07 14.64
CA ALA A 393 -10.90 -1.26 14.36
C ALA A 393 -11.23 -1.48 12.87
N SER A 394 -10.52 -0.82 11.93
CA SER A 394 -10.79 -1.01 10.50
C SER A 394 -10.29 -2.38 10.01
N LEU A 395 -11.01 -2.99 9.06
CA LEU A 395 -10.62 -4.27 8.43
C LEU A 395 -9.21 -4.25 7.83
N THR A 396 -8.74 -3.07 7.41
CA THR A 396 -7.39 -2.86 6.85
C THR A 396 -6.35 -2.59 7.94
N GLY A 397 -6.79 -2.09 9.11
CA GLY A 397 -6.05 -1.93 10.37
C GLY A 397 -5.26 -3.16 10.77
N GLU A 398 -5.92 -4.29 10.76
CA GLU A 398 -5.36 -5.51 11.35
C GLU A 398 -4.43 -6.29 10.41
N GLU A 399 -4.33 -5.90 9.13
CA GLU A 399 -3.71 -6.76 8.10
C GLU A 399 -2.69 -6.09 7.18
N ILE A 400 -2.62 -4.77 7.21
CA ILE A 400 -1.63 -3.98 6.48
C ILE A 400 -0.94 -3.11 7.50
N GLY A 401 0.31 -2.74 7.33
CA GLY A 401 1.02 -1.81 8.20
C GLY A 401 2.17 -1.14 7.47
N PRO A 402 2.84 -0.15 8.09
CA PRO A 402 4.06 0.41 7.54
C PRO A 402 5.08 -0.71 7.31
N ARG A 403 5.44 -0.95 6.04
CA ARG A 403 6.29 -2.08 5.63
C ARG A 403 5.77 -3.43 6.15
N TRP A 404 4.45 -3.65 6.22
CA TRP A 404 3.87 -4.93 6.63
C TRP A 404 2.61 -5.28 5.83
N LEU A 405 2.45 -6.57 5.53
CA LEU A 405 1.27 -7.15 4.92
C LEU A 405 1.03 -8.51 5.56
N SER A 406 -0.23 -8.83 5.88
CA SER A 406 -0.57 -10.11 6.47
C SER A 406 -0.13 -11.29 5.57
N PRO A 407 0.28 -12.44 6.14
CA PRO A 407 0.69 -13.60 5.36
C PRO A 407 -0.34 -14.02 4.31
N SER A 408 -1.62 -13.98 4.66
CA SER A 408 -2.72 -14.30 3.74
C SER A 408 -2.75 -13.34 2.54
N ARG A 409 -2.57 -12.04 2.77
CA ARG A 409 -2.56 -11.06 1.67
C ARG A 409 -1.35 -11.21 0.76
N ILE A 410 -0.17 -11.57 1.29
CA ILE A 410 1.00 -11.91 0.47
C ILE A 410 0.71 -13.15 -0.39
N ALA A 411 0.16 -14.21 0.22
CA ALA A 411 -0.18 -15.45 -0.48
C ALA A 411 -1.19 -15.22 -1.62
N TYR A 412 -2.27 -14.48 -1.34
CA TYR A 412 -3.27 -14.11 -2.34
C TYR A 412 -2.69 -13.25 -3.45
N ALA A 413 -1.85 -12.25 -3.10
CA ALA A 413 -1.16 -11.41 -4.07
C ALA A 413 -0.25 -12.19 -5.00
N SER A 414 0.50 -13.14 -4.44
CA SER A 414 1.37 -14.02 -5.20
C SER A 414 0.58 -14.93 -6.16
N ALA A 415 -0.53 -15.51 -5.70
CA ALA A 415 -1.38 -16.40 -6.48
C ALA A 415 -2.03 -15.67 -7.67
N TYR A 416 -2.69 -14.52 -7.45
CA TYR A 416 -3.28 -13.78 -8.57
C TYR A 416 -2.20 -13.24 -9.51
N ALA A 417 -1.00 -12.89 -9.02
CA ALA A 417 0.08 -12.41 -9.88
C ALA A 417 0.58 -13.52 -10.83
N SER A 418 0.57 -14.77 -10.38
CA SER A 418 0.83 -15.95 -11.22
C SER A 418 -0.21 -16.08 -12.32
N TRP A 419 -1.49 -16.03 -11.95
CA TRP A 419 -2.60 -16.07 -12.90
C TRP A 419 -2.58 -14.91 -13.91
N HIS A 420 -2.28 -13.68 -13.47
CA HIS A 420 -2.18 -12.51 -14.34
C HIS A 420 -1.05 -12.65 -15.37
N ARG A 421 0.08 -13.28 -15.02
CA ARG A 421 1.13 -13.61 -15.99
C ARG A 421 0.63 -14.62 -17.04
N ALA A 422 -0.17 -15.61 -16.63
CA ALA A 422 -0.77 -16.57 -17.54
C ALA A 422 -1.80 -15.90 -18.47
N ILE A 423 -2.60 -14.96 -17.98
CA ILE A 423 -3.50 -14.12 -18.80
C ILE A 423 -2.70 -13.36 -19.85
N ALA A 424 -1.65 -12.64 -19.44
CA ALA A 424 -0.82 -11.86 -20.35
C ALA A 424 -0.10 -12.74 -21.40
N ALA A 425 0.22 -13.99 -21.05
CA ALA A 425 0.77 -14.99 -21.96
C ALA A 425 -0.28 -15.67 -22.86
N GLY A 426 -1.57 -15.37 -22.68
CA GLY A 426 -2.66 -16.00 -23.42
C GLY A 426 -2.94 -17.46 -23.04
N THR A 427 -2.47 -17.91 -21.87
CA THR A 427 -2.60 -19.31 -21.39
C THR A 427 -3.66 -19.49 -20.31
N ALA A 428 -4.34 -18.42 -19.89
CA ALA A 428 -5.44 -18.47 -18.93
C ALA A 428 -6.61 -17.55 -19.34
N ASP A 429 -7.84 -17.95 -19.04
CA ASP A 429 -9.02 -17.08 -19.21
C ASP A 429 -9.00 -15.98 -18.14
N PRO A 430 -9.07 -14.69 -18.53
CA PRO A 430 -9.14 -13.60 -17.57
C PRO A 430 -10.50 -13.47 -16.87
N ARG A 431 -11.55 -14.08 -17.40
CA ARG A 431 -12.90 -13.95 -16.86
C ARG A 431 -13.01 -14.76 -15.57
N SER A 432 -13.14 -14.04 -14.45
CA SER A 432 -13.56 -14.64 -13.19
C SER A 432 -15.06 -14.90 -13.25
N GLU A 433 -15.45 -16.18 -13.22
CA GLU A 433 -16.85 -16.59 -13.13
C GLU A 433 -17.41 -16.33 -11.72
N ARG A 434 -18.69 -15.96 -11.68
CA ARG A 434 -19.30 -15.26 -10.54
C ARG A 434 -19.54 -16.12 -9.29
N THR A 435 -19.41 -17.44 -9.38
CA THR A 435 -19.69 -18.42 -8.31
C THR A 435 -19.21 -19.84 -8.69
N SER A 436 -18.20 -19.99 -9.57
CA SER A 436 -17.82 -21.36 -10.01
C SER A 436 -17.05 -22.10 -8.91
N ALA A 437 -17.29 -23.41 -8.80
CA ALA A 437 -16.55 -24.29 -7.88
C ALA A 437 -15.05 -24.40 -8.21
N ALA A 438 -14.61 -23.87 -9.35
CA ALA A 438 -13.22 -23.87 -9.81
C ALA A 438 -12.70 -22.42 -9.87
N ARG A 439 -12.15 -21.93 -8.76
CA ARG A 439 -11.48 -20.63 -8.69
C ARG A 439 -10.30 -20.58 -9.67
N PRO A 440 -9.99 -19.42 -10.28
CA PRO A 440 -8.90 -19.30 -11.25
C PRO A 440 -7.49 -19.47 -10.62
N PHE A 441 -7.38 -19.26 -9.31
CA PHE A 441 -6.15 -19.42 -8.54
C PHE A 441 -6.47 -19.67 -7.05
N PRO A 442 -5.54 -20.25 -6.27
CA PRO A 442 -5.76 -20.54 -4.86
C PRO A 442 -5.83 -19.25 -4.02
N ALA A 443 -6.66 -19.26 -2.97
CA ALA A 443 -6.72 -18.18 -2.00
C ALA A 443 -6.78 -18.75 -0.56
N PRO A 444 -6.12 -18.09 0.40
CA PRO A 444 -6.25 -18.41 1.83
C PRO A 444 -7.69 -18.47 2.34
N ALA A 445 -7.94 -19.37 3.29
CA ALA A 445 -9.25 -19.59 3.90
C ALA A 445 -9.89 -18.32 4.46
N ASP A 446 -9.10 -17.49 5.15
CA ASP A 446 -9.51 -16.23 5.77
C ASP A 446 -9.70 -15.09 4.75
N ILE A 447 -9.34 -15.31 3.48
CA ILE A 447 -9.60 -14.43 2.35
C ILE A 447 -10.89 -14.81 1.63
N LEU A 448 -11.29 -16.08 1.63
CA LEU A 448 -12.50 -16.53 0.95
C LEU A 448 -13.77 -15.88 1.55
N SER A 449 -14.73 -15.55 0.69
CA SER A 449 -16.08 -15.19 1.14
C SER A 449 -16.79 -16.40 1.76
N SER A 450 -17.80 -16.16 2.60
CA SER A 450 -18.61 -17.22 3.22
C SER A 450 -19.24 -18.13 2.16
N GLU A 451 -19.79 -17.54 1.11
CA GLU A 451 -20.39 -18.29 -0.03
C GLU A 451 -19.37 -19.20 -0.72
N VAL A 452 -18.13 -18.73 -0.91
CA VAL A 452 -17.09 -19.53 -1.56
C VAL A 452 -16.50 -20.58 -0.61
N ALA A 453 -16.37 -20.27 0.68
CA ALA A 453 -15.86 -21.19 1.69
C ALA A 453 -16.79 -22.40 1.91
N GLU A 454 -18.11 -22.26 1.67
CA GLU A 454 -19.05 -23.38 1.67
C GLU A 454 -18.85 -24.34 0.49
N ILE A 455 -18.43 -23.81 -0.67
CA ILE A 455 -18.22 -24.59 -1.90
C ILE A 455 -16.84 -25.28 -1.90
N VAL A 456 -15.82 -24.54 -1.45
CA VAL A 456 -14.43 -25.01 -1.36
C VAL A 456 -14.00 -24.93 0.12
N PRO A 457 -14.31 -25.96 0.93
CA PRO A 457 -13.97 -25.93 2.34
C PRO A 457 -12.45 -25.82 2.50
N PRO A 458 -11.96 -24.89 3.33
CA PRO A 458 -10.55 -24.71 3.52
C PRO A 458 -9.93 -25.95 4.17
N VAL A 459 -8.68 -26.25 3.80
CA VAL A 459 -7.87 -27.21 4.56
C VAL A 459 -7.49 -26.55 5.88
N LEU A 460 -8.27 -26.81 6.92
CA LEU A 460 -7.95 -26.45 8.29
C LEU A 460 -6.87 -27.40 8.80
N ASP A 461 -5.90 -26.85 9.52
CA ASP A 461 -4.87 -27.59 10.25
C ASP A 461 -4.06 -28.62 9.44
N PRO A 462 -3.37 -28.19 8.36
CA PRO A 462 -2.69 -29.11 7.46
C PRO A 462 -1.74 -30.05 8.20
N GLN A 463 -1.94 -31.34 7.98
CA GLN A 463 -1.06 -32.40 8.48
C GLN A 463 -0.10 -32.81 7.37
N VAL A 464 1.18 -32.46 7.53
CA VAL A 464 2.24 -32.72 6.55
C VAL A 464 3.32 -33.63 7.13
N ASP A 465 3.94 -34.43 6.27
CA ASP A 465 5.05 -35.30 6.70
C ASP A 465 6.35 -34.49 6.76
N LEU A 466 6.53 -33.57 5.81
CA LEU A 466 7.65 -32.64 5.74
C LEU A 466 7.15 -31.20 5.64
N LEU A 467 7.74 -30.29 6.42
CA LEU A 467 7.50 -28.86 6.36
C LEU A 467 8.80 -28.12 6.04
N PHE A 468 8.79 -27.30 4.98
CA PHE A 468 9.88 -26.39 4.66
C PHE A 468 9.52 -24.97 5.09
N VAL A 469 10.30 -24.38 5.99
CA VAL A 469 10.13 -23.01 6.48
C VAL A 469 11.24 -22.16 5.86
N VAL A 470 10.88 -21.24 4.98
CA VAL A 470 11.83 -20.51 4.13
C VAL A 470 11.33 -19.10 3.82
N ASP A 471 12.24 -18.16 3.66
CA ASP A 471 11.90 -16.84 3.13
C ASP A 471 11.59 -16.93 1.62
N LEU A 472 10.30 -17.06 1.33
CA LEU A 472 9.74 -17.18 -0.02
C LEU A 472 9.75 -15.88 -0.85
N VAL A 473 10.12 -14.72 -0.30
CA VAL A 473 10.15 -13.47 -1.07
C VAL A 473 11.55 -13.18 -1.60
N GLU A 474 11.60 -12.65 -2.81
CA GLU A 474 12.85 -12.19 -3.43
C GLU A 474 13.29 -10.85 -2.81
N ARG A 475 14.60 -10.63 -2.73
CA ARG A 475 15.18 -9.46 -2.04
C ARG A 475 16.11 -8.70 -2.98
N ILE A 476 16.35 -7.43 -2.69
CA ILE A 476 17.27 -6.62 -3.50
C ILE A 476 18.67 -7.24 -3.43
N GLY A 477 19.23 -7.59 -4.59
CA GLY A 477 20.54 -8.25 -4.69
C GLY A 477 20.53 -9.73 -4.29
N ASP A 478 19.36 -10.37 -4.26
CA ASP A 478 19.21 -11.78 -3.94
C ASP A 478 19.85 -12.67 -5.02
N ALA A 479 20.69 -13.60 -4.58
CA ALA A 479 21.37 -14.59 -5.43
C ALA A 479 20.91 -16.03 -5.12
N ARG A 480 19.89 -16.20 -4.27
CA ARG A 480 19.35 -17.52 -3.90
C ARG A 480 18.61 -18.13 -5.09
N SER A 481 18.99 -19.34 -5.48
CA SER A 481 18.21 -20.15 -6.43
C SER A 481 17.26 -21.08 -5.69
N PHE A 482 15.97 -20.98 -5.99
CA PHE A 482 14.91 -21.83 -5.43
C PHE A 482 14.65 -23.09 -6.26
N ASP A 483 15.28 -23.24 -7.44
CA ASP A 483 15.00 -24.35 -8.36
C ASP A 483 15.32 -25.71 -7.75
N ARG A 484 16.44 -25.79 -7.02
CA ARG A 484 16.85 -27.02 -6.32
C ARG A 484 15.88 -27.39 -5.21
N LEU A 485 15.40 -26.40 -4.46
CA LEU A 485 14.41 -26.61 -3.41
C LEU A 485 13.07 -27.07 -4.00
N ALA A 486 12.60 -26.40 -5.04
CA ALA A 486 11.37 -26.78 -5.73
C ALA A 486 11.47 -28.18 -6.36
N HIS A 487 12.61 -28.52 -6.96
CA HIS A 487 12.87 -29.85 -7.48
C HIS A 487 12.83 -30.91 -6.37
N ARG A 488 13.46 -30.64 -5.21
CA ARG A 488 13.42 -31.55 -4.07
C ARG A 488 12.00 -31.75 -3.56
N ILE A 489 11.23 -30.67 -3.39
CA ILE A 489 9.84 -30.76 -2.93
C ILE A 489 9.04 -31.66 -3.86
N ARG A 490 9.16 -31.49 -5.18
CA ARG A 490 8.54 -32.40 -6.16
C ARG A 490 8.97 -33.86 -5.99
N GLN A 491 10.25 -34.12 -5.69
CA GLN A 491 10.72 -35.49 -5.43
C GLN A 491 10.10 -36.09 -4.16
N GLU A 492 10.01 -35.33 -3.08
CA GLU A 492 9.40 -35.80 -1.83
C GLU A 492 7.91 -36.11 -2.02
N VAL A 493 7.18 -35.26 -2.74
CA VAL A 493 5.76 -35.49 -3.09
C VAL A 493 5.61 -36.73 -3.96
N ARG A 494 6.47 -36.92 -4.98
CA ARG A 494 6.50 -38.14 -5.81
C ARG A 494 6.81 -39.41 -5.02
N SER A 495 7.50 -39.30 -3.89
CA SER A 495 7.75 -40.42 -2.98
C SER A 495 6.57 -40.73 -2.04
N GLY A 496 5.43 -40.05 -2.22
CA GLY A 496 4.21 -40.26 -1.45
C GLY A 496 4.12 -39.43 -0.16
N ARG A 497 5.02 -38.47 0.07
CA ARG A 497 4.97 -37.60 1.26
C ARG A 497 4.08 -36.40 1.03
N ARG A 498 3.32 -36.02 2.06
CA ARG A 498 2.63 -34.72 2.13
C ARG A 498 3.65 -33.65 2.50
N VAL A 499 3.79 -32.62 1.67
CA VAL A 499 4.79 -31.57 1.87
C VAL A 499 4.10 -30.23 2.06
N GLY A 500 4.44 -29.55 3.15
CA GLY A 500 4.08 -28.18 3.43
C GLY A 500 5.25 -27.22 3.20
N VAL A 501 4.94 -25.98 2.83
CA VAL A 501 5.91 -24.88 2.76
C VAL A 501 5.34 -23.66 3.48
N ALA A 502 6.12 -23.04 4.36
CA ALA A 502 5.75 -21.83 5.08
C ALA A 502 6.73 -20.69 4.76
N HIS A 503 6.18 -19.49 4.52
CA HIS A 503 6.97 -18.27 4.43
C HIS A 503 7.48 -17.85 5.82
N ALA A 504 8.76 -17.51 5.92
CA ALA A 504 9.38 -16.97 7.13
C ALA A 504 10.39 -15.88 6.76
N TRP A 505 10.37 -14.73 7.43
CA TRP A 505 11.26 -13.64 7.07
C TRP A 505 12.73 -13.89 7.45
N SER A 506 13.65 -13.70 6.52
CA SER A 506 15.09 -13.68 6.81
C SER A 506 15.56 -12.27 7.09
N ALA A 507 16.57 -12.10 7.95
CA ALA A 507 17.24 -10.81 8.10
C ALA A 507 18.06 -10.46 6.84
N GLY A 508 18.14 -9.17 6.49
CA GLY A 508 19.01 -8.65 5.43
C GLY A 508 18.32 -7.60 4.53
N PRO A 509 18.74 -7.45 3.25
CA PRO A 509 18.28 -6.42 2.31
C PRO A 509 16.76 -6.37 2.11
N GLU A 510 16.22 -5.24 1.66
CA GLU A 510 14.78 -5.08 1.51
C GLU A 510 14.17 -6.08 0.50
N PRO A 511 12.94 -6.59 0.76
CA PRO A 511 12.23 -7.41 -0.20
C PRO A 511 11.88 -6.61 -1.46
N LEU A 512 11.75 -7.29 -2.60
CA LEU A 512 11.23 -6.68 -3.81
C LEU A 512 9.73 -6.43 -3.66
N LEU A 513 9.30 -5.25 -4.10
CA LEU A 513 7.89 -4.87 -4.15
C LEU A 513 7.37 -4.97 -5.59
N PRO A 514 6.11 -5.41 -5.79
CA PRO A 514 5.18 -5.91 -4.77
C PRO A 514 5.60 -7.26 -4.16
N LEU A 515 5.21 -7.50 -2.90
CA LEU A 515 5.51 -8.75 -2.18
C LEU A 515 4.79 -9.93 -2.83
N HIS A 516 5.53 -10.75 -3.56
CA HIS A 516 5.08 -12.02 -4.10
C HIS A 516 6.06 -13.12 -3.72
N TYR A 517 5.60 -14.37 -3.69
CA TYR A 517 6.50 -15.51 -3.58
C TYR A 517 7.26 -15.71 -4.89
N VAL A 518 8.49 -16.21 -4.77
CA VAL A 518 9.31 -16.55 -5.94
C VAL A 518 8.58 -17.51 -6.89
N PRO A 519 8.63 -17.31 -8.22
CA PRO A 519 7.80 -18.05 -9.17
C PRO A 519 7.92 -19.57 -9.08
N ALA A 520 9.14 -20.09 -8.88
CA ALA A 520 9.39 -21.53 -8.78
C ALA A 520 8.67 -22.18 -7.57
N MET A 521 8.49 -21.43 -6.48
CA MET A 521 7.79 -21.89 -5.29
C MET A 521 6.28 -21.67 -5.41
N GLN A 522 5.85 -20.53 -5.97
CA GLN A 522 4.43 -20.27 -6.25
C GLN A 522 3.81 -21.35 -7.14
N ALA A 523 4.53 -21.79 -8.17
CA ALA A 523 4.09 -22.87 -9.06
C ALA A 523 3.79 -24.18 -8.31
N LEU A 524 4.48 -24.48 -7.21
CA LEU A 524 4.17 -25.68 -6.40
C LEU A 524 2.79 -25.60 -5.75
N PHE A 525 2.34 -24.39 -5.40
CA PHE A 525 1.03 -24.15 -4.81
C PHE A 525 -0.06 -24.14 -5.88
N ASP A 526 0.21 -23.47 -7.01
CA ASP A 526 -0.71 -23.39 -8.15
C ASP A 526 -0.98 -24.79 -8.73
N ASP A 527 0.05 -25.64 -8.83
CA ASP A 527 -0.04 -27.02 -9.34
C ASP A 527 -0.61 -28.01 -8.30
N GLY A 528 -0.90 -27.58 -7.07
CA GLY A 528 -1.35 -28.45 -5.97
C GLY A 528 -0.29 -29.46 -5.50
N VAL A 529 0.99 -29.25 -5.83
CA VAL A 529 2.12 -30.14 -5.46
C VAL A 529 2.44 -30.03 -3.97
N ALA A 530 2.41 -28.82 -3.41
CA ALA A 530 2.69 -28.58 -2.00
C ALA A 530 1.60 -27.71 -1.36
N THR A 531 1.39 -27.91 -0.06
CA THR A 531 0.46 -27.08 0.71
C THR A 531 1.18 -25.84 1.23
N LEU A 532 0.67 -24.64 0.91
CA LEU A 532 1.11 -23.42 1.57
C LEU A 532 0.58 -23.42 3.01
N VAL A 533 1.50 -23.39 3.98
CA VAL A 533 1.19 -23.25 5.41
C VAL A 533 1.40 -21.79 5.80
N LEU A 534 0.31 -21.09 6.07
CA LEU A 534 0.35 -19.67 6.43
C LEU A 534 0.96 -19.50 7.82
N THR A 535 1.80 -18.48 7.98
CA THR A 535 2.35 -18.10 9.28
C THR A 535 1.20 -17.74 10.23
N GLY A 536 1.17 -18.37 11.41
CA GLY A 536 0.09 -18.23 12.40
C GLY A 536 -1.00 -19.30 12.35
N ALA A 537 -1.04 -20.13 11.30
CA ALA A 537 -1.98 -21.25 11.21
C ALA A 537 -1.59 -22.42 12.13
N GLU A 538 -2.60 -23.21 12.55
CA GLU A 538 -2.36 -24.51 13.17
C GLU A 538 -1.89 -25.53 12.12
N ALA A 539 -0.84 -26.32 12.37
CA ALA A 539 -0.34 -27.32 11.38
C ALA A 539 0.50 -28.43 12.02
N GLY A 540 0.23 -29.71 11.73
CA GLY A 540 1.06 -30.82 12.22
C GLY A 540 2.17 -31.18 11.24
N ALA A 541 3.41 -31.36 11.72
CA ALA A 541 4.55 -31.72 10.87
C ALA A 541 5.39 -32.86 11.47
N GLY A 542 5.61 -33.92 10.69
CA GLY A 542 6.52 -35.00 11.06
C GLY A 542 7.97 -34.51 11.18
N VAL A 543 8.47 -33.80 10.17
CA VAL A 543 9.79 -33.15 10.18
C VAL A 543 9.70 -31.73 9.64
N ALA A 544 10.33 -30.77 10.31
CA ALA A 544 10.47 -29.40 9.84
C ALA A 544 11.93 -29.07 9.45
N TYR A 545 12.11 -28.54 8.24
CA TYR A 545 13.35 -27.98 7.72
C TYR A 545 13.27 -26.46 7.72
N VAL A 546 14.15 -25.80 8.47
CA VAL A 546 14.20 -24.34 8.58
C VAL A 546 15.36 -23.79 7.76
N ILE A 547 15.08 -22.91 6.81
CA ILE A 547 16.03 -22.37 5.83
C ILE A 547 16.18 -20.86 6.01
N ASP A 548 17.39 -20.42 6.39
CA ASP A 548 17.83 -19.02 6.49
C ASP A 548 16.92 -18.05 7.28
N ALA A 549 15.96 -18.55 8.04
CA ALA A 549 14.98 -17.74 8.75
C ALA A 549 15.56 -17.21 10.07
N ALA A 550 16.34 -16.12 9.97
CA ALA A 550 16.97 -15.46 11.10
C ALA A 550 15.94 -15.02 12.17
N THR A 551 14.71 -14.64 11.77
CA THR A 551 13.60 -14.25 12.67
C THR A 551 13.03 -15.35 13.54
N LEU A 552 13.43 -16.60 13.33
CA LEU A 552 13.04 -17.69 14.20
C LEU A 552 13.85 -17.65 15.49
N GLN A 553 13.26 -17.10 16.56
CA GLN A 553 12.89 -17.90 17.74
C GLN A 553 12.76 -17.03 18.99
N ASP A 554 11.54 -16.58 19.25
CA ASP A 554 10.94 -16.61 20.58
C ASP A 554 9.49 -17.09 20.42
N PRO A 555 9.17 -18.30 20.92
CA PRO A 555 7.82 -18.84 20.92
C PRO A 555 6.85 -18.16 21.90
N ALA A 556 7.27 -17.14 22.67
CA ALA A 556 6.48 -16.64 23.80
C ALA A 556 5.19 -15.89 23.43
N ASP A 557 5.19 -15.00 22.43
CA ASP A 557 4.04 -14.06 22.26
C ASP A 557 3.31 -14.10 20.91
N GLN A 558 3.87 -14.79 19.91
CA GLN A 558 3.10 -15.26 18.74
C GLN A 558 3.67 -16.62 18.31
N PRO A 559 3.27 -17.71 19.00
CA PRO A 559 3.72 -19.03 18.61
C PRO A 559 3.25 -19.28 17.18
N TRP A 560 4.18 -19.69 16.33
CA TRP A 560 3.85 -20.49 15.17
C TRP A 560 2.98 -21.61 15.70
N ARG A 561 1.66 -21.57 15.46
CA ARG A 561 0.82 -22.67 15.90
C ARG A 561 1.00 -23.89 15.00
N ILE A 562 2.12 -24.05 14.30
CA ILE A 562 2.51 -25.36 13.74
C ILE A 562 2.56 -26.33 14.93
N GLY A 563 1.50 -27.10 15.17
CA GLY A 563 1.21 -27.90 16.35
C GLY A 563 2.34 -28.85 16.74
N ARG A 564 2.14 -30.17 16.63
CA ARG A 564 3.20 -31.13 17.00
C ARG A 564 4.28 -31.17 15.91
N ILE A 565 5.35 -30.40 16.05
CA ILE A 565 6.59 -30.63 15.31
C ILE A 565 7.34 -31.78 15.99
N VAL A 566 7.31 -32.97 15.38
CA VAL A 566 7.94 -34.16 15.98
C VAL A 566 9.47 -34.07 15.92
N ARG A 567 10.04 -33.41 14.90
CA ARG A 567 11.49 -33.25 14.73
C ARG A 567 11.86 -32.04 13.87
N ALA A 568 12.70 -31.13 14.37
CA ALA A 568 13.33 -30.07 13.56
C ALA A 568 14.78 -30.45 13.22
N ARG A 569 15.26 -30.13 12.01
CA ARG A 569 16.65 -30.38 11.59
C ARG A 569 17.29 -29.16 10.93
N SER A 570 18.59 -28.99 11.15
CA SER A 570 19.40 -28.10 10.34
C SER A 570 19.50 -28.63 8.91
N ILE A 571 19.59 -27.71 7.95
CA ILE A 571 19.52 -28.01 6.52
C ILE A 571 20.66 -28.94 6.11
N PRO A 572 20.39 -30.07 5.44
CA PRO A 572 21.41 -30.85 4.73
C PRO A 572 22.13 -29.96 3.71
N ARG A 573 23.47 -30.02 3.61
CA ARG A 573 24.27 -29.21 2.64
C ARG A 573 23.66 -29.11 1.22
N PRO A 574 23.08 -30.17 0.62
CA PRO A 574 22.47 -30.11 -0.72
C PRO A 574 21.21 -29.23 -0.84
N LEU A 575 20.55 -28.92 0.28
CA LEU A 575 19.31 -28.15 0.34
C LEU A 575 19.51 -26.71 0.81
N ARG A 576 20.76 -26.32 1.11
CA ARG A 576 21.08 -24.91 1.35
C ARG A 576 20.85 -24.15 0.05
N LEU A 577 20.21 -22.98 0.15
CA LEU A 577 20.12 -22.05 -0.96
C LEU A 577 21.56 -21.64 -1.32
N SER A 578 22.10 -22.24 -2.37
CA SER A 578 23.43 -21.90 -2.85
C SER A 578 23.33 -20.59 -3.62
N SER A 579 24.26 -19.67 -3.41
CA SER A 579 24.63 -18.77 -4.50
C SER A 579 25.00 -19.67 -5.69
N SER A 580 24.41 -19.43 -6.85
CA SER A 580 24.58 -20.26 -8.05
C SER A 580 26.06 -20.65 -8.24
N PRO A 581 26.39 -21.96 -8.35
CA PRO A 581 27.79 -22.38 -8.44
C PRO A 581 28.37 -22.04 -9.82
N GLY A 582 29.49 -21.32 -9.81
CA GLY A 582 30.36 -21.17 -10.97
C GLY A 582 29.90 -20.12 -11.99
N VAL A 583 30.21 -18.86 -11.71
CA VAL A 583 31.06 -18.11 -12.65
C VAL A 583 32.38 -17.92 -11.92
N GLU A 584 33.25 -18.92 -11.99
CA GLU A 584 34.68 -18.63 -11.86
C GLU A 584 35.01 -17.62 -12.96
N SER A 585 35.75 -16.59 -12.58
CA SER A 585 36.26 -15.54 -13.43
C SER A 585 37.07 -16.14 -14.59
N ARG A 586 36.40 -16.43 -15.70
CA ARG A 586 36.95 -16.14 -17.02
C ARG A 586 36.42 -14.76 -17.37
N ALA A 587 37.32 -13.78 -17.36
CA ALA A 587 37.13 -12.61 -18.19
C ALA A 587 36.88 -13.13 -19.61
N ASP A 588 35.82 -12.63 -20.25
CA ASP A 588 35.15 -13.15 -21.45
C ASP A 588 34.13 -14.31 -21.26
N ASP A 589 32.90 -13.97 -21.64
CA ASP A 589 31.77 -14.84 -22.03
C ASP A 589 30.93 -15.58 -20.98
N ARG A 590 30.43 -14.87 -19.95
CA ARG A 590 29.16 -15.24 -19.27
C ARG A 590 28.25 -14.03 -18.98
N VAL A 591 27.14 -13.98 -19.71
CA VAL A 591 26.01 -13.05 -19.54
C VAL A 591 25.36 -13.27 -18.16
N SER A 592 25.58 -12.33 -17.24
CA SER A 592 24.91 -12.22 -15.94
C SER A 592 23.43 -11.87 -16.13
N PRO A 593 22.50 -12.15 -15.19
CA PRO A 593 21.18 -11.51 -15.16
C PRO A 593 21.25 -9.97 -14.98
N ARG A 594 22.42 -9.42 -14.63
CA ARG A 594 22.73 -7.99 -14.84
C ARG A 594 22.73 -7.62 -16.33
N ALA A 595 23.08 -8.49 -17.27
CA ALA A 595 23.14 -8.18 -18.69
C ALA A 595 21.77 -8.14 -19.40
N LEU A 596 20.66 -8.47 -18.72
CA LEU A 596 19.32 -8.17 -19.24
C LEU A 596 18.76 -6.82 -18.78
N TYR A 597 19.40 -6.14 -17.83
CA TYR A 597 18.94 -4.84 -17.32
C TYR A 597 20.04 -3.80 -16.99
N ALA A 598 21.32 -4.11 -17.20
CA ALA A 598 22.46 -3.26 -16.84
C ALA A 598 23.50 -3.05 -17.96
N ASP A 599 23.25 -3.51 -19.18
CA ASP A 599 24.13 -3.19 -20.32
C ASP A 599 23.66 -1.94 -21.06
N ARG A 600 23.60 -0.84 -20.32
CA ARG A 600 23.71 0.50 -20.88
C ARG A 600 24.71 1.23 -20.00
N GLY A 601 26.00 1.14 -20.36
CA GLY A 601 27.02 2.04 -19.82
C GLY A 601 26.70 3.50 -20.16
N GLU A 602 27.60 4.46 -19.86
CA GLU A 602 27.39 5.88 -20.22
C GLU A 602 26.94 6.08 -21.67
N ALA A 603 27.43 5.26 -22.61
CA ALA A 603 26.99 5.25 -24.00
C ALA A 603 25.51 4.85 -24.20
N GLY A 604 25.00 3.87 -23.45
CA GLY A 604 23.60 3.44 -23.53
C GLY A 604 22.63 4.35 -22.74
N GLU A 605 23.10 5.01 -21.68
CA GLU A 605 22.36 6.10 -21.03
C GLU A 605 22.23 7.29 -21.99
N LEU A 606 23.30 7.66 -22.69
CA LEU A 606 23.26 8.67 -23.76
C LEU A 606 22.32 8.29 -24.91
N GLU A 607 22.27 7.02 -25.34
CA GLU A 607 21.27 6.54 -26.31
C GLU A 607 19.82 6.56 -25.76
N ALA A 608 19.63 6.26 -24.48
CA ALA A 608 18.31 6.33 -23.85
C ALA A 608 17.80 7.78 -23.75
N VAL A 609 18.69 8.70 -23.38
CA VAL A 609 18.47 10.15 -23.35
C VAL A 609 18.19 10.67 -24.77
N ALA A 610 18.96 10.25 -25.78
CA ALA A 610 18.71 10.60 -27.17
C ALA A 610 17.34 10.12 -27.67
N ALA A 611 16.94 8.88 -27.31
CA ALA A 611 15.62 8.34 -27.66
C ALA A 611 14.46 9.06 -26.93
N VAL A 612 14.69 9.56 -25.71
CA VAL A 612 13.73 10.43 -25.00
C VAL A 612 13.60 11.78 -25.72
N VAL A 613 14.72 12.39 -26.11
CA VAL A 613 14.70 13.63 -26.91
C VAL A 613 13.91 13.43 -28.21
N GLU A 614 14.16 12.34 -28.94
CA GLU A 614 13.46 12.05 -30.21
C GLU A 614 11.94 11.89 -30.00
N ARG A 615 11.51 11.13 -28.97
CA ARG A 615 10.08 10.99 -28.64
C ARG A 615 9.43 12.30 -28.24
N LEU A 616 10.12 13.15 -27.46
CA LEU A 616 9.58 14.44 -27.05
C LEU A 616 9.53 15.44 -28.20
N CYS A 617 10.53 15.47 -29.08
CA CYS A 617 10.49 16.27 -30.31
C CYS A 617 9.33 15.82 -31.22
N SER A 618 9.06 14.51 -31.33
CA SER A 618 7.90 14.02 -32.06
C SER A 618 6.57 14.37 -31.40
N ARG A 619 6.52 14.44 -30.06
CA ARG A 619 5.32 14.76 -29.28
C ARG A 619 5.01 16.26 -29.21
N TYR A 620 6.04 17.10 -29.30
CA TYR A 620 5.96 18.56 -29.26
C TYR A 620 6.68 19.15 -30.49
N PRO A 621 6.09 18.98 -31.71
CA PRO A 621 6.75 19.37 -32.96
C PRO A 621 6.98 20.89 -33.09
N ASP A 622 6.25 21.69 -32.31
CA ASP A 622 6.34 23.16 -32.31
C ASP A 622 7.40 23.72 -31.34
N VAL A 623 8.10 22.86 -30.59
CA VAL A 623 9.17 23.27 -29.66
C VAL A 623 10.53 23.04 -30.30
N ASP A 624 11.45 24.00 -30.15
CA ASP A 624 12.82 23.89 -30.65
C ASP A 624 13.52 22.59 -30.13
N PRO A 625 14.03 21.73 -31.02
CA PRO A 625 14.70 20.49 -30.61
C PRO A 625 15.93 20.71 -29.72
N GLY A 626 16.62 21.85 -29.85
CA GLY A 626 17.72 22.23 -28.97
C GLY A 626 17.23 22.43 -27.54
N ARG A 627 16.12 23.17 -27.38
CA ARG A 627 15.45 23.37 -26.09
C ARG A 627 14.99 22.05 -25.45
N VAL A 628 14.41 21.13 -26.21
CA VAL A 628 14.02 19.79 -25.72
C VAL A 628 15.25 19.02 -25.21
N ARG A 629 16.36 19.09 -25.96
CA ARG A 629 17.61 18.42 -25.59
C ARG A 629 18.22 18.99 -24.31
N ASP A 630 18.24 20.31 -24.15
CA ASP A 630 18.78 20.97 -22.95
C ASP A 630 17.99 20.57 -21.70
N LEU A 631 16.66 20.52 -21.83
CA LEU A 631 15.77 20.22 -20.71
C LEU A 631 15.88 18.75 -20.29
N VAL A 632 15.91 17.83 -21.26
CA VAL A 632 16.16 16.41 -21.02
C VAL A 632 17.55 16.17 -20.42
N THR A 633 18.57 16.92 -20.84
CA THR A 633 19.93 16.82 -20.30
C THR A 633 20.01 17.35 -18.86
N ALA A 634 19.33 18.47 -18.56
CA ALA A 634 19.27 19.03 -17.21
C ALA A 634 18.56 18.09 -16.23
N GLU A 635 17.41 17.52 -16.61
CA GLU A 635 16.68 16.54 -15.79
C GLU A 635 17.48 15.25 -15.61
N HIS A 636 18.19 14.80 -16.65
CA HIS A 636 19.07 13.63 -16.54
C HIS A 636 20.24 13.87 -15.58
N ALA A 637 20.88 15.05 -15.66
CA ALA A 637 21.96 15.43 -14.75
C ALA A 637 21.49 15.55 -13.29
N ALA A 638 20.28 16.07 -13.05
CA ALA A 638 19.66 16.13 -11.72
C ALA A 638 19.41 14.73 -11.14
N LEU A 639 19.23 13.73 -11.99
CA LEU A 639 18.92 12.35 -11.59
C LEU A 639 20.15 11.41 -11.59
N ALA A 640 21.34 11.89 -11.99
CA ALA A 640 22.56 11.08 -12.13
C ALA A 640 23.07 10.43 -10.81
N GLY A 641 22.52 10.82 -9.66
CA GLY A 641 22.80 10.23 -8.34
C GLY A 641 21.78 9.18 -7.84
N HIS A 642 20.69 8.91 -8.58
CA HIS A 642 19.65 7.99 -8.10
C HIS A 642 20.07 6.51 -8.19
N ARG A 643 19.82 5.75 -7.11
CA ARG A 643 20.20 4.33 -6.94
C ARG A 643 19.46 3.33 -7.84
N ILE A 644 18.50 3.77 -8.67
CA ILE A 644 17.71 2.91 -9.57
C ILE A 644 17.78 3.47 -10.99
N ARG A 645 18.87 3.16 -11.70
CA ARG A 645 19.17 3.69 -13.05
C ARG A 645 18.17 3.29 -14.14
N SER A 646 17.41 2.21 -13.95
CA SER A 646 16.41 1.73 -14.93
C SER A 646 15.16 2.60 -15.07
N TYR A 647 14.89 3.50 -14.11
CA TYR A 647 13.73 4.41 -14.14
C TYR A 647 14.07 5.82 -14.62
N VAL A 648 15.36 6.16 -14.66
CA VAL A 648 15.83 7.52 -14.98
C VAL A 648 15.31 8.00 -16.35
N PRO A 649 15.34 7.22 -17.45
CA PRO A 649 14.84 7.72 -18.74
C PRO A 649 13.34 8.02 -18.76
N ARG A 650 12.52 7.22 -18.07
CA ARG A 650 11.06 7.45 -18.00
C ARG A 650 10.71 8.63 -17.10
N LEU A 651 11.48 8.83 -16.03
CA LEU A 651 11.30 9.96 -15.13
C LEU A 651 11.75 11.27 -15.78
N VAL A 652 12.91 11.26 -16.46
CA VAL A 652 13.40 12.36 -17.31
C VAL A 652 12.37 12.70 -18.39
N GLU A 653 11.85 11.69 -19.11
CA GLU A 653 10.81 11.91 -20.14
C GLU A 653 9.54 12.51 -19.54
N HIS A 654 9.14 12.07 -18.35
CA HIS A 654 7.96 12.60 -17.65
C HIS A 654 8.15 14.05 -17.18
N GLN A 655 9.28 14.36 -16.54
CA GLN A 655 9.61 15.71 -16.04
C GLN A 655 9.79 16.69 -17.20
N ALA A 656 10.56 16.30 -18.22
CA ALA A 656 10.76 17.14 -19.40
C ALA A 656 9.45 17.35 -20.19
N SER A 657 8.62 16.31 -20.35
CA SER A 657 7.29 16.44 -20.96
C SER A 657 6.36 17.35 -20.15
N SER A 658 6.46 17.34 -18.82
CA SER A 658 5.66 18.21 -17.95
C SER A 658 6.07 19.68 -18.07
N ALA A 659 7.38 19.95 -18.13
CA ALA A 659 7.91 21.30 -18.37
C ALA A 659 7.51 21.81 -19.78
N LEU A 660 7.65 20.98 -20.81
CA LEU A 660 7.26 21.32 -22.19
C LEU A 660 5.74 21.58 -22.31
N ARG A 661 4.89 20.88 -21.55
CA ARG A 661 3.44 21.16 -21.47
C ARG A 661 3.13 22.49 -20.82
N ALA A 662 3.91 22.90 -19.83
CA ALA A 662 3.74 24.21 -19.20
C ALA A 662 4.12 25.32 -20.18
N GLU A 663 5.16 25.11 -21.00
CA GLU A 663 5.64 26.07 -22.00
C GLU A 663 4.71 26.15 -23.24
N THR A 664 4.09 25.04 -23.65
CA THR A 664 3.18 24.98 -24.82
C THR A 664 1.72 25.28 -24.50
N ARG A 665 1.37 25.49 -23.22
CA ARG A 665 0.05 26.00 -22.84
C ARG A 665 -0.07 27.43 -23.38
N ALA A 666 -0.98 27.63 -24.34
CA ALA A 666 -1.46 28.96 -24.67
C ALA A 666 -1.93 29.64 -23.37
N PRO A 667 -1.53 30.89 -23.10
CA PRO A 667 -2.04 31.62 -21.94
C PRO A 667 -3.55 31.65 -22.02
N LEU A 668 -4.20 31.36 -20.89
CA LEU A 668 -5.63 31.61 -20.73
C LEU A 668 -5.90 33.06 -21.13
N PRO A 669 -6.94 33.37 -21.93
CA PRO A 669 -7.21 34.73 -22.34
C PRO A 669 -7.37 35.61 -21.11
N ASP A 670 -6.57 36.67 -21.06
CA ASP A 670 -6.51 37.67 -20.00
C ASP A 670 -7.92 38.25 -19.79
N ARG A 671 -8.59 37.83 -18.71
CA ARG A 671 -9.82 38.48 -18.24
C ARG A 671 -9.41 39.68 -17.41
N THR A 672 -8.92 40.71 -18.09
CA THR A 672 -8.83 42.05 -17.51
C THR A 672 -10.25 42.50 -17.17
N LEU A 673 -10.48 42.66 -15.87
CA LEU A 673 -11.66 43.29 -15.28
C LEU A 673 -11.86 44.68 -15.92
N GLN A 674 -12.79 44.81 -16.86
CA GLN A 674 -13.39 46.10 -17.17
C GLN A 674 -14.36 46.43 -16.03
N ALA A 675 -13.97 47.40 -15.21
CA ALA A 675 -14.88 48.05 -14.27
C ALA A 675 -15.99 48.76 -15.07
N PRO A 676 -17.28 48.62 -14.70
CA PRO A 676 -18.32 49.46 -15.27
C PRO A 676 -18.29 50.84 -14.60
N MET A 677 -18.49 51.87 -15.43
CA MET A 677 -18.74 53.26 -15.02
C MET A 677 -19.94 53.41 -14.10
#